data_AF-R0GJH9-F1
#
_entry.id   AF-R0GJH9-F1
#
_cell.length_a   1.000
_cell.length_b   1.000
_cell.length_c   1.000
_cell.angle_alpha   90.00
_cell.angle_beta   90.00
_cell.angle_gamma   90.00
#
_symmetry.space_group_name_H-M   'P 1'
#
loop_
_entity.id
_entity.type
_entity.pdbx_description
1 polymer ?
#
loop_
_entity_poly.entity_id
_entity_poly.type
_entity_poly.pdbx_seq_one_letter_code
_entity_poly.pdbx_strand_id
1 'polypeptide(L)'
;MTKCRGRRRLHLSNIYAFKGRKSSFQDDHSNIGGPGFSRVVYCNDPNSPAAERRNYAGNYVRSTKYTLASFIPKSLFEQFRRVANFYFLVTGILSLTPLSPYGAVSALLPLGFVIAVSMVKEAIEDWGRKKQDIEMNNRKVKVHDGNGIFRQEEWRNLKVGDIVRVEKDEFFPADLLLLSSSYEDSICYVETMNLDGETNLKVKQGLEATSSALHEDSDFKELKAVVRCEDPNADLYTYVGTLHLEEQRLPLSIQQLLLRDSKLRNTEYIYGAVVFTGHDTKVIQNSTDPPSKRSRIERKMDKIIYLMFGVVFLMSFIGSIVFGIETREDRVRNGGRTERWYLRPDDADIFFDPDRALMAAFFHFFTAVMLYSYFIPISLYVSIEIVKVLQSVFINNDILMYYEENDKPAHARTSNLNEELGMVDTILSDKTGTLTCNSMEFIKCSIAGTAYGRGITEVERSMAMRSNGSSLAGEDLDVVVDRSGPKIKGFNFEDERVMKGNWVKQRDAAVLQKFFRLLAVCHTAIPETDEATGAVSYEAESPDEAAFVVAAREFGFEFFSRTQNGISFRELDLASGKTVERVYRLLNVLEFNSARKRMSVIVRDEDGKLLLLSKGADNVMFERLAKNGRNFEEKTREHVNEYADAGLRTLILAYREVDENEYIEFSKNFNEAKNSVTADRESLIDEITERMERDLILLGATAVEDKLQNGVPDCIDKLAQAGIKIWVLTGDKMETAINIGFACSLLRQEMKQIIINLETPHIKALEKAGEKDAIEQASRESVVKQMEEGKALLTASSSASSHEAFALIIDGKSLTYALEDDFKKMFLDLATGCASVICCRSSPKQKALVTRLVKSGTGKTTLAIGDGANDVGMLQEADIGVGISGVEGMQAVMSSDIAIAQFRYLERLLLVHGHWCYSRISSMICYFFYKNITFGVTVFLYEAYTSFSAQPAYNDWFLSLFNVFFSSLPVIALGVFDQDVSARYSYKFPLLYQEGVQNLLFSWKRIIGWMFNGVFTALAIFFLCKESLKHQIYNPNGKTAGREILGGTMYTCVVWVVNLQMALAISYFTWVQHIVIWGSVAFWYIFLMIYGAIAPSFSTDAYKVFIEALAPAPSYWLTTLFVMFFALIPYFVFKSVQMRFFPGYHQMIQWIRYEGHSNDPEFVEMVRQRSIRPTTVGFTARRAASVRRSGRFHDQLNKNFIAF
;
A
#
# COMPACT_ATOMS: atom_id res chain seq x y z
N MET A 1 -47.39 -18.47 -12.29
CA MET A 1 -46.90 -19.12 -13.53
C MET A 1 -46.22 -18.09 -14.40
N THR A 2 -44.87 -18.05 -14.42
CA THR A 2 -44.02 -17.58 -15.55
C THR A 2 -42.55 -17.78 -15.13
N LYS A 3 -41.92 -18.84 -15.63
CA LYS A 3 -40.52 -19.19 -15.39
C LYS A 3 -39.62 -18.45 -16.38
N CYS A 4 -38.74 -17.57 -15.91
CA CYS A 4 -37.59 -17.07 -16.69
C CYS A 4 -36.33 -17.87 -16.31
N ARG A 5 -35.86 -18.72 -17.24
CA ARG A 5 -34.62 -19.50 -17.14
C ARG A 5 -33.40 -18.60 -17.44
N GLY A 6 -32.59 -18.29 -16.43
CA GLY A 6 -31.27 -17.71 -16.61
C GLY A 6 -30.22 -18.77 -16.98
N ARG A 7 -29.58 -18.60 -18.14
CA ARG A 7 -28.46 -19.44 -18.62
C ARG A 7 -27.25 -19.27 -17.69
N ARG A 8 -26.89 -20.34 -16.95
CA ARG A 8 -25.58 -20.47 -16.29
C ARG A 8 -24.50 -20.69 -17.36
N ARG A 9 -23.53 -19.77 -17.45
CA ARG A 9 -22.25 -20.01 -18.14
C ARG A 9 -21.43 -20.99 -17.29
N LEU A 10 -21.10 -22.15 -17.85
CA LEU A 10 -20.19 -23.12 -17.24
C LEU A 10 -18.76 -22.55 -17.26
N HIS A 11 -18.23 -22.24 -16.07
CA HIS A 11 -16.83 -21.92 -15.87
C HIS A 11 -16.06 -23.25 -15.72
N LEU A 12 -15.28 -23.62 -16.73
CA LEU A 12 -14.45 -24.84 -16.78
C LEU A 12 -13.15 -24.74 -15.96
N SER A 13 -13.11 -23.91 -14.91
CA SER A 13 -11.87 -23.63 -14.14
C SER A 13 -11.67 -24.47 -12.88
N ASN A 14 -12.51 -25.49 -12.61
CA ASN A 14 -12.49 -26.23 -11.34
C ASN A 14 -12.01 -27.69 -11.43
N ILE A 15 -11.26 -28.11 -12.46
CA ILE A 15 -10.85 -29.52 -12.61
C ILE A 15 -9.52 -29.88 -11.91
N TYR A 16 -8.80 -28.94 -11.30
CA TYR A 16 -7.61 -29.29 -10.50
C TYR A 16 -7.57 -28.58 -9.15
N ALA A 17 -8.29 -29.14 -8.19
CA ALA A 17 -7.98 -29.01 -6.77
C ALA A 17 -8.59 -30.20 -6.03
N PHE A 18 -7.76 -31.20 -5.72
CA PHE A 18 -8.05 -32.14 -4.64
C PHE A 18 -8.12 -31.32 -3.34
N LYS A 19 -9.32 -30.85 -2.97
CA LYS A 19 -9.58 -30.22 -1.69
C LYS A 19 -10.08 -31.29 -0.73
N GLY A 20 -9.20 -31.66 0.20
CA GLY A 20 -9.58 -32.32 1.45
C GLY A 20 -10.65 -31.51 2.18
N ARG A 21 -11.60 -32.26 2.74
CA ARG A 21 -12.79 -31.84 3.47
C ARG A 21 -12.41 -30.87 4.61
N LYS A 22 -12.92 -29.62 4.59
CA LYS A 22 -12.90 -28.73 5.76
C LYS A 22 -14.10 -29.09 6.66
N SER A 23 -13.86 -29.47 7.90
CA SER A 23 -14.88 -29.61 8.95
C SER A 23 -15.16 -28.24 9.58
N SER A 24 -16.44 -27.97 9.86
CA SER A 24 -16.89 -26.81 10.64
C SER A 24 -16.55 -27.04 12.11
N PHE A 25 -15.90 -26.06 12.74
CA PHE A 25 -15.66 -26.05 14.17
C PHE A 25 -16.90 -25.51 14.90
N GLN A 26 -17.35 -26.25 15.90
CA GLN A 26 -18.30 -25.84 16.92
C GLN A 26 -17.59 -26.10 18.25
N ASP A 27 -17.59 -25.09 19.12
CA ASP A 27 -16.80 -25.02 20.36
C ASP A 27 -17.18 -26.12 21.36
N ASP A 28 -16.15 -26.83 21.86
CA ASP A 28 -16.20 -27.56 23.14
C ASP A 28 -14.78 -27.66 23.71
N HIS A 29 -14.46 -26.81 24.69
CA HIS A 29 -13.16 -26.72 25.38
C HIS A 29 -12.80 -27.96 26.22
N SER A 30 -13.64 -28.99 26.24
CA SER A 30 -13.47 -30.22 27.05
C SER A 30 -12.57 -31.29 26.40
N ASN A 31 -12.17 -31.12 25.13
CA ASN A 31 -11.43 -32.13 24.36
C ASN A 31 -9.91 -31.94 24.27
N ILE A 32 -9.32 -31.01 25.03
CA ILE A 32 -7.87 -30.82 25.08
C ILE A 32 -7.21 -32.09 25.67
N GLY A 33 -6.42 -32.81 24.87
CA GLY A 33 -5.75 -34.06 25.24
C GLY A 33 -6.23 -35.33 24.54
N GLY A 34 -7.19 -35.24 23.59
CA GLY A 34 -7.58 -36.36 22.74
C GLY A 34 -6.61 -36.65 21.58
N PRO A 35 -6.62 -37.86 21.00
CA PRO A 35 -5.78 -38.20 19.85
C PRO A 35 -6.14 -37.31 18.65
N GLY A 36 -5.23 -36.40 18.30
CA GLY A 36 -5.35 -35.47 17.17
C GLY A 36 -5.47 -33.98 17.52
N PHE A 37 -5.47 -33.61 18.81
CA PHE A 37 -5.66 -32.22 19.27
C PHE A 37 -4.80 -31.83 20.49
N SER A 38 -3.51 -32.20 20.53
CA SER A 38 -2.57 -31.67 21.53
C SER A 38 -1.09 -31.87 21.14
N ARG A 39 -0.32 -30.77 21.16
CA ARG A 39 1.14 -30.74 21.03
C ARG A 39 1.77 -31.05 22.39
N VAL A 40 2.87 -31.82 22.38
CA VAL A 40 3.59 -32.21 23.60
C VAL A 40 5.06 -31.85 23.42
N VAL A 41 5.57 -30.97 24.29
CA VAL A 41 6.94 -30.46 24.26
C VAL A 41 7.68 -30.96 25.50
N TYR A 42 8.84 -31.57 25.28
CA TYR A 42 9.74 -32.02 26.34
C TYR A 42 10.83 -30.96 26.52
N CYS A 43 10.73 -30.16 27.58
CA CYS A 43 11.68 -29.09 27.87
C CYS A 43 13.00 -29.68 28.37
N ASN A 44 14.13 -29.11 27.92
CA ASN A 44 15.50 -29.53 28.28
C ASN A 44 15.86 -30.97 27.87
N ASP A 45 15.05 -31.63 27.03
CA ASP A 45 15.33 -32.96 26.47
C ASP A 45 14.87 -33.06 24.99
N PRO A 46 15.39 -32.18 24.11
CA PRO A 46 14.96 -32.08 22.71
C PRO A 46 15.37 -33.29 21.87
N ASN A 47 16.36 -34.07 22.32
CA ASN A 47 16.87 -35.26 21.61
C ASN A 47 16.32 -36.58 22.17
N SER A 48 15.32 -36.55 23.06
CA SER A 48 14.68 -37.77 23.54
C SER A 48 14.03 -38.54 22.38
N PRO A 49 14.04 -39.89 22.40
CA PRO A 49 13.40 -40.69 21.36
C PRO A 49 11.88 -40.47 21.28
N ALA A 50 11.26 -39.90 22.32
CA ALA A 50 9.86 -39.48 22.32
C ALA A 50 9.65 -38.14 21.59
N ALA A 51 10.59 -37.21 21.68
CA ALA A 51 10.59 -35.94 20.94
C ALA A 51 10.91 -36.17 19.45
N GLU A 52 11.91 -36.98 19.12
CA GLU A 52 12.29 -37.27 17.72
C GLU A 52 11.16 -37.94 16.92
N ARG A 53 10.36 -38.80 17.55
CA ARG A 53 9.18 -39.43 16.91
C ARG A 53 8.10 -38.43 16.50
N ARG A 54 8.03 -37.24 17.11
CA ARG A 54 7.02 -36.23 16.80
C ARG A 54 7.37 -35.39 15.56
N ASN A 55 8.64 -35.37 15.15
CA ASN A 55 9.14 -34.74 13.91
C ASN A 55 8.61 -33.31 13.67
N TYR A 56 8.80 -32.41 14.63
CA TYR A 56 8.42 -31.00 14.50
C TYR A 56 9.26 -30.26 13.46
N ALA A 57 8.67 -29.24 12.83
CA ALA A 57 9.38 -28.41 11.85
C ALA A 57 10.53 -27.63 12.50
N GLY A 58 11.65 -27.48 11.77
CA GLY A 58 12.76 -26.63 12.20
C GLY A 58 12.40 -25.15 12.21
N ASN A 59 13.23 -24.33 12.86
CA ASN A 59 12.95 -22.90 13.04
C ASN A 59 13.32 -22.00 11.84
N TYR A 60 13.71 -22.60 10.72
CA TYR A 60 14.03 -21.88 9.47
C TYR A 60 12.76 -21.32 8.82
N VAL A 61 12.72 -20.00 8.63
CA VAL A 61 11.62 -19.32 7.93
C VAL A 61 12.03 -18.97 6.51
N ARG A 62 11.14 -19.19 5.54
CA ARG A 62 11.36 -18.87 4.12
C ARG A 62 10.23 -18.01 3.57
N SER A 63 10.57 -16.84 3.05
CA SER A 63 9.67 -15.96 2.30
C SER A 63 9.88 -16.03 0.78
N THR A 64 10.92 -16.74 0.31
CA THR A 64 11.21 -16.90 -1.13
C THR A 64 10.15 -17.71 -1.86
N LYS A 65 9.84 -17.30 -3.10
CA LYS A 65 8.88 -18.01 -3.98
C LYS A 65 9.47 -19.28 -4.56
N TYR A 66 10.78 -19.26 -4.83
CA TYR A 66 11.48 -20.34 -5.50
C TYR A 66 12.54 -20.97 -4.60
N THR A 67 12.83 -22.25 -4.83
CA THR A 67 14.05 -22.92 -4.40
C THR A 67 15.01 -23.03 -5.59
N LEU A 68 16.30 -23.29 -5.33
CA LEU A 68 17.29 -23.47 -6.41
C LEU A 68 16.85 -24.52 -7.44
N ALA A 69 16.24 -25.62 -6.97
CA ALA A 69 15.72 -26.68 -7.84
C ALA A 69 14.38 -26.32 -8.51
N SER A 70 13.49 -25.60 -7.81
CA SER A 70 12.18 -25.25 -8.35
C SER A 70 12.18 -23.99 -9.22
N PHE A 71 13.26 -23.21 -9.21
CA PHE A 71 13.34 -21.92 -9.89
C PHE A 71 13.07 -22.05 -11.38
N ILE A 72 13.87 -22.86 -12.08
CA ILE A 72 13.73 -23.07 -13.54
C ILE A 72 12.33 -23.59 -13.92
N PRO A 73 11.81 -24.71 -13.36
CA PRO A 73 10.53 -25.25 -13.80
C PRO A 73 9.34 -24.34 -13.45
N LYS A 74 9.33 -23.70 -12.26
CA LYS A 74 8.24 -22.79 -11.90
C LYS A 74 8.30 -21.48 -12.68
N SER A 75 9.48 -20.89 -12.83
CA SER A 75 9.67 -19.64 -13.57
C SER A 75 9.30 -19.82 -15.04
N LEU A 76 9.76 -20.90 -15.70
CA LEU A 76 9.35 -21.21 -17.07
C LEU A 76 7.83 -21.42 -17.19
N PHE A 77 7.23 -22.12 -16.24
CA PHE A 77 5.78 -22.30 -16.21
C PHE A 77 5.03 -20.95 -16.08
N GLU A 78 5.52 -20.04 -15.23
CA GLU A 78 4.93 -18.70 -15.07
C GLU A 78 5.09 -17.84 -16.32
N GLN A 79 6.23 -17.93 -17.00
CA GLN A 79 6.48 -17.22 -18.26
C GLN A 79 5.61 -17.76 -19.40
N PHE A 80 5.42 -19.08 -19.52
CA PHE A 80 4.56 -19.67 -20.54
C PHE A 80 3.07 -19.65 -20.20
N ARG A 81 2.69 -19.30 -18.97
CA ARG A 81 1.29 -18.96 -18.64
C ARG A 81 0.83 -17.70 -19.38
N ARG A 82 1.75 -16.88 -19.87
CA ARG A 82 1.46 -15.73 -20.73
C ARG A 82 1.17 -16.21 -22.15
N VAL A 83 0.02 -15.81 -22.67
CA VAL A 83 -0.53 -16.32 -23.93
C VAL A 83 0.41 -16.05 -25.11
N ALA A 84 1.05 -14.88 -25.15
CA ALA A 84 2.01 -14.54 -26.21
C ALA A 84 3.23 -15.46 -26.20
N ASN A 85 3.84 -15.70 -25.03
CA ASN A 85 4.99 -16.59 -24.92
C ASN A 85 4.64 -18.02 -25.33
N PHE A 86 3.45 -18.50 -24.97
CA PHE A 86 2.95 -19.80 -25.41
C PHE A 86 2.76 -19.85 -26.94
N TYR A 87 2.18 -18.81 -27.54
CA TYR A 87 2.06 -18.71 -29.00
C TYR A 87 3.42 -18.77 -29.69
N PHE A 88 4.40 -18.00 -29.22
CA PHE A 88 5.75 -18.00 -29.81
C PHE A 88 6.49 -19.32 -29.62
N LEU A 89 6.22 -20.04 -28.54
CA LEU A 89 6.72 -21.41 -28.35
C LEU A 89 6.13 -22.35 -29.41
N VAL A 90 4.82 -22.30 -29.65
CA VAL A 90 4.16 -23.12 -30.67
C VAL A 90 4.70 -22.79 -32.07
N THR A 91 4.81 -21.51 -32.43
CA THR A 91 5.38 -21.11 -33.74
C THR A 91 6.86 -21.46 -33.84
N GLY A 92 7.61 -21.38 -32.74
CA GLY A 92 9.01 -21.79 -32.68
C GLY A 92 9.19 -23.30 -32.92
N ILE A 93 8.34 -24.14 -32.34
CA ILE A 93 8.33 -25.59 -32.58
C ILE A 93 7.94 -25.88 -34.04
N LEU A 94 6.95 -25.18 -34.59
CA LEU A 94 6.56 -25.32 -36.00
C LEU A 94 7.68 -24.91 -36.95
N SER A 95 8.51 -23.92 -36.59
CA SER A 95 9.65 -23.49 -37.42
C SER A 95 10.75 -24.56 -37.60
N LEU A 96 10.76 -25.62 -36.77
CA LEU A 96 11.66 -26.77 -36.94
C LEU A 96 11.21 -27.72 -38.06
N THR A 97 10.01 -27.52 -38.61
CA THR A 97 9.47 -28.31 -39.71
C THR A 97 9.76 -27.65 -41.06
N PRO A 98 9.72 -28.39 -42.18
CA PRO A 98 9.90 -27.82 -43.52
C PRO A 98 8.81 -26.82 -43.95
N LEU A 99 7.76 -26.63 -43.12
CA LEU A 99 6.74 -25.60 -43.33
C LEU A 99 7.26 -24.17 -43.10
N SER A 100 8.44 -24.02 -42.50
CA SER A 100 8.94 -22.71 -42.10
C SER A 100 9.41 -21.87 -43.29
N PRO A 101 8.95 -20.60 -43.45
CA PRO A 101 9.43 -19.71 -44.49
C PRO A 101 10.79 -19.05 -44.16
N TYR A 102 11.28 -19.20 -42.93
CA TYR A 102 12.56 -18.64 -42.45
C TYR A 102 13.31 -19.67 -41.56
N GLY A 103 14.61 -19.48 -41.34
CA GLY A 103 15.40 -20.41 -40.54
C GLY A 103 14.94 -20.49 -39.07
N ALA A 104 14.85 -21.70 -38.51
CA ALA A 104 14.41 -21.96 -37.13
C ALA A 104 15.20 -21.18 -36.06
N VAL A 105 16.50 -20.97 -36.28
CA VAL A 105 17.37 -20.20 -35.37
C VAL A 105 16.88 -18.76 -35.24
N SER A 106 16.43 -18.16 -36.34
CA SER A 106 15.93 -16.77 -36.36
C SER A 106 14.64 -16.59 -35.55
N ALA A 107 13.87 -17.67 -35.39
CA ALA A 107 12.61 -17.73 -34.65
C ALA A 107 12.81 -17.97 -33.14
N LEU A 108 13.67 -18.94 -32.80
CA LEU A 108 13.87 -19.39 -31.42
C LEU A 108 14.79 -18.46 -30.62
N LEU A 109 15.76 -17.82 -31.26
CA LEU A 109 16.74 -16.97 -30.57
C LEU A 109 16.11 -15.75 -29.88
N PRO A 110 15.22 -14.96 -30.53
CA PRO A 110 14.52 -13.86 -29.85
C PRO A 110 13.67 -14.33 -28.66
N LEU A 111 12.98 -15.47 -28.79
CA LEU A 111 12.17 -16.04 -27.71
C LEU A 111 13.05 -16.45 -26.52
N GLY A 112 14.16 -17.15 -26.77
CA GLY A 112 15.11 -17.56 -25.74
C GLY A 112 15.72 -16.35 -25.02
N PHE A 113 16.11 -15.31 -25.74
CA PHE A 113 16.60 -14.06 -25.16
C PHE A 113 15.56 -13.39 -24.25
N VAL A 114 14.31 -13.27 -24.73
CA VAL A 114 13.21 -12.65 -24.00
C VAL A 114 12.93 -13.40 -22.70
N ILE A 115 12.81 -14.72 -22.75
CA ILE A 115 12.56 -15.55 -21.56
C ILE A 115 13.75 -15.45 -20.59
N ALA A 116 14.99 -15.50 -21.08
CA ALA A 116 16.17 -15.41 -20.24
C ALA A 116 16.22 -14.09 -19.45
N VAL A 117 15.92 -12.95 -20.09
CA VAL A 117 15.90 -11.64 -19.41
C VAL A 117 14.82 -11.60 -18.32
N SER A 118 13.61 -12.10 -18.60
CA SER A 118 12.53 -12.17 -17.59
C SER A 118 12.90 -13.08 -16.41
N MET A 119 13.53 -14.23 -16.66
CA MET A 119 13.99 -15.13 -15.60
C MET A 119 15.10 -14.49 -14.74
N VAL A 120 16.05 -13.80 -15.36
CA VAL A 120 17.11 -13.07 -14.60
C VAL A 120 16.50 -12.02 -13.70
N LYS A 121 15.50 -11.28 -14.17
CA LYS A 121 14.76 -10.29 -13.37
C LYS A 121 14.07 -10.93 -12.16
N GLU A 122 13.36 -12.04 -12.36
CA GLU A 122 12.74 -12.81 -11.26
C GLU A 122 13.78 -13.33 -10.26
N ALA A 123 14.94 -13.78 -10.74
CA ALA A 123 16.03 -14.24 -9.89
C ALA A 123 16.59 -13.12 -9.00
N ILE A 124 16.75 -11.90 -9.54
CA ILE A 124 17.22 -10.74 -8.79
C ILE A 124 16.20 -10.37 -7.69
N GLU A 125 14.90 -10.35 -8.02
CA GLU A 125 13.84 -10.05 -7.06
C GLU A 125 13.76 -11.09 -5.92
N ASP A 126 13.86 -12.39 -6.24
CA ASP A 126 13.81 -13.46 -5.24
C ASP A 126 15.12 -13.54 -4.41
N TRP A 127 16.26 -13.15 -4.99
CA TRP A 127 17.52 -13.03 -4.26
C TRP A 127 17.46 -11.94 -3.18
N GLY A 128 16.78 -10.83 -3.46
CA GLY A 128 16.53 -9.78 -2.47
C GLY A 128 15.78 -10.32 -1.24
N ARG A 129 14.74 -11.14 -1.44
CA ARG A 129 14.02 -11.82 -0.34
C ARG A 129 14.91 -12.82 0.39
N LYS A 130 15.68 -13.60 -0.36
CA LYS A 130 16.61 -14.58 0.23
C LYS A 130 17.65 -13.91 1.14
N LYS A 131 18.15 -12.73 0.77
CA LYS A 131 19.08 -11.97 1.61
C LYS A 131 18.46 -11.60 2.96
N GLN A 132 17.19 -11.16 2.95
CA GLN A 132 16.42 -10.85 4.17
C GLN A 132 16.17 -12.11 5.02
N ASP A 133 15.80 -13.22 4.38
CA ASP A 133 15.61 -14.51 5.08
C ASP A 133 16.92 -15.00 5.73
N ILE A 134 18.06 -14.86 5.05
CA ILE A 134 19.38 -15.25 5.59
C ILE A 134 19.74 -14.39 6.80
N GLU A 135 19.52 -13.08 6.72
CA GLU A 135 19.79 -12.16 7.80
C GLU A 135 18.97 -12.48 9.05
N MET A 136 17.67 -12.78 8.89
CA MET A 136 16.78 -13.16 9.99
C MET A 136 17.16 -14.52 10.59
N ASN A 137 17.39 -15.55 9.76
CA ASN A 137 17.67 -16.91 10.22
C ASN A 137 19.05 -17.08 10.86
N ASN A 138 20.00 -16.17 10.58
CA ASN A 138 21.34 -16.17 11.14
C ASN A 138 21.48 -15.26 12.39
N ARG A 139 20.39 -14.65 12.87
CA ARG A 139 20.39 -14.01 14.18
C ARG A 139 20.75 -15.03 15.25
N LYS A 140 21.41 -14.58 16.31
CA LYS A 140 21.89 -15.45 17.37
C LYS A 140 21.04 -15.31 18.62
N VAL A 141 21.00 -16.37 19.43
CA VAL A 141 20.39 -16.40 20.76
C VAL A 141 21.19 -17.37 21.64
N LYS A 142 21.18 -17.15 22.95
CA LYS A 142 21.83 -18.07 23.89
C LYS A 142 20.93 -19.29 24.14
N VAL A 143 21.42 -20.49 23.87
CA VAL A 143 20.73 -21.77 24.04
C VAL A 143 21.48 -22.62 25.05
N HIS A 144 20.75 -23.34 25.90
CA HIS A 144 21.33 -24.27 26.86
C HIS A 144 21.89 -25.51 26.15
N ASP A 145 23.19 -25.79 26.36
CA ASP A 145 23.92 -26.92 25.77
C ASP A 145 24.29 -27.99 26.83
N GLY A 146 23.48 -28.10 27.88
CA GLY A 146 23.74 -28.99 29.02
C GLY A 146 24.76 -28.44 30.02
N ASN A 147 24.82 -29.08 31.20
CA ASN A 147 25.71 -28.69 32.32
C ASN A 147 25.55 -27.23 32.82
N GLY A 148 24.43 -26.57 32.52
CA GLY A 148 24.17 -25.18 32.91
C GLY A 148 24.93 -24.14 32.09
N ILE A 149 25.42 -24.50 30.89
CA ILE A 149 26.16 -23.59 30.01
C ILE A 149 25.26 -23.12 28.86
N PHE A 150 25.16 -21.82 28.67
CA PHE A 150 24.47 -21.20 27.53
C PHE A 150 25.46 -20.83 26.42
N ARG A 151 25.24 -21.36 25.22
CA ARG A 151 26.03 -21.07 24.01
C ARG A 151 25.25 -20.26 23.02
N GLN A 152 25.94 -19.41 22.27
CA GLN A 152 25.35 -18.65 21.18
C GLN A 152 25.07 -19.57 19.98
N GLU A 153 23.80 -19.71 19.62
CA GLU A 153 23.33 -20.50 18.49
C GLU A 153 22.50 -19.66 17.53
N GLU A 154 22.44 -20.07 16.26
CA GLU A 154 21.67 -19.38 15.24
C GLU A 154 20.19 -19.75 15.31
N TRP A 155 19.29 -18.80 15.01
CA TRP A 155 17.85 -19.01 15.08
C TRP A 155 17.37 -20.24 14.29
N ARG A 156 17.98 -20.52 13.13
CA ARG A 156 17.63 -21.69 12.29
C ARG A 156 17.88 -23.05 12.96
N ASN A 157 18.78 -23.12 13.94
CA ASN A 157 19.17 -24.36 14.60
C ASN A 157 18.28 -24.72 15.79
N LEU A 158 17.41 -23.80 16.23
CA LEU A 158 16.52 -24.01 17.37
C LEU A 158 15.51 -25.12 17.12
N LYS A 159 15.33 -25.95 18.14
CA LYS A 159 14.35 -27.04 18.17
C LYS A 159 13.32 -26.80 19.28
N VAL A 160 12.19 -27.48 19.13
CA VAL A 160 11.12 -27.51 20.12
C VAL A 160 11.63 -28.19 21.39
N GLY A 161 11.49 -27.53 22.53
CA GLY A 161 11.98 -27.99 23.83
C GLY A 161 13.33 -27.41 24.28
N ASP A 162 14.04 -26.70 23.40
CA ASP A 162 15.29 -26.00 23.76
C ASP A 162 15.00 -24.89 24.77
N ILE A 163 15.93 -24.68 25.72
CA ILE A 163 15.88 -23.56 26.66
C ILE A 163 16.75 -22.44 26.12
N VAL A 164 16.16 -21.26 25.98
CA VAL A 164 16.84 -20.07 25.47
C VAL A 164 16.89 -18.98 26.53
N ARG A 165 18.02 -18.26 26.55
CA ARG A 165 18.21 -17.02 27.30
C ARG A 165 18.21 -15.86 26.31
N VAL A 166 17.33 -14.90 26.54
CA VAL A 166 17.18 -13.71 25.68
C VAL A 166 17.55 -12.48 26.49
N GLU A 167 18.40 -11.63 25.96
CA GLU A 167 18.90 -10.42 26.65
C GLU A 167 18.02 -9.19 26.36
N LYS A 168 18.19 -8.12 27.16
CA LYS A 168 17.54 -6.82 26.94
C LYS A 168 17.76 -6.38 25.49
N ASP A 169 16.68 -5.91 24.87
CA ASP A 169 16.65 -5.41 23.49
C ASP A 169 16.86 -6.45 22.37
N GLU A 170 16.81 -7.75 22.67
CA GLU A 170 16.80 -8.80 21.66
C GLU A 170 15.38 -9.22 21.24
N PHE A 171 15.26 -9.76 20.03
CA PHE A 171 14.01 -10.31 19.50
C PHE A 171 13.85 -11.77 19.89
N PHE A 172 12.61 -12.20 20.15
CA PHE A 172 12.32 -13.61 20.39
C PHE A 172 12.43 -14.45 19.10
N PRO A 173 13.21 -15.54 19.12
CA PRO A 173 13.52 -16.33 17.92
C PRO A 173 12.40 -17.29 17.49
N ALA A 174 11.47 -17.59 18.39
CA ALA A 174 10.41 -18.58 18.29
C ALA A 174 9.32 -18.24 19.32
N ASP A 175 8.21 -18.98 19.34
CA ASP A 175 7.24 -18.80 20.42
C ASP A 175 7.76 -19.53 21.68
N LEU A 176 8.04 -18.76 22.73
CA LEU A 176 8.66 -19.23 23.96
C LEU A 176 7.66 -19.25 25.11
N LEU A 177 7.78 -20.25 25.98
CA LEU A 177 7.14 -20.28 27.28
C LEU A 177 8.07 -19.63 28.31
N LEU A 178 7.64 -18.55 28.98
CA LEU A 178 8.39 -17.86 30.02
C LEU A 178 8.55 -18.76 31.25
N LEU A 179 9.80 -19.07 31.61
CA LEU A 179 10.15 -19.86 32.79
C LEU A 179 10.55 -18.96 33.96
N SER A 180 11.46 -18.03 33.71
CA SER A 180 12.01 -17.11 34.71
C SER A 180 12.49 -15.82 34.05
N SER A 181 12.58 -14.73 34.82
CA SER A 181 13.13 -13.44 34.39
C SER A 181 14.15 -12.91 35.39
N SER A 182 14.79 -11.78 35.07
CA SER A 182 15.68 -11.07 36.00
C SER A 182 15.00 -10.53 37.26
N TYR A 183 13.67 -10.45 37.29
CA TYR A 183 12.89 -9.99 38.45
C TYR A 183 12.42 -11.18 39.31
N GLU A 184 12.35 -11.02 40.63
CA GLU A 184 11.96 -12.09 41.58
C GLU A 184 10.56 -12.66 41.31
N ASP A 185 9.65 -11.87 40.73
CA ASP A 185 8.27 -12.27 40.38
C ASP A 185 8.14 -12.90 38.97
N SER A 186 9.26 -13.15 38.27
CA SER A 186 9.27 -13.65 36.89
C SER A 186 8.46 -12.80 35.90
N ILE A 187 8.47 -11.48 36.07
CA ILE A 187 7.81 -10.53 35.16
C ILE A 187 8.78 -10.11 34.06
N CYS A 188 8.29 -9.94 32.83
CA CYS A 188 9.03 -9.27 31.78
C CYS A 188 8.15 -8.33 30.95
N TYR A 189 8.78 -7.36 30.29
CA TYR A 189 8.10 -6.41 29.41
C TYR A 189 8.44 -6.73 27.94
N VAL A 190 7.40 -6.84 27.13
CA VAL A 190 7.50 -7.25 25.73
C VAL A 190 6.91 -6.17 24.83
N GLU A 191 7.70 -5.75 23.85
CA GLU A 191 7.26 -4.88 22.77
C GLU A 191 6.70 -5.76 21.63
N THR A 192 5.38 -5.72 21.40
CA THR A 192 4.68 -6.51 20.37
C THR A 192 4.40 -5.75 19.09
N MET A 193 4.99 -4.58 18.92
CA MET A 193 4.82 -3.68 17.78
C MET A 193 4.94 -4.37 16.41
N ASN A 194 5.81 -5.37 16.28
CA ASN A 194 5.95 -6.16 15.04
C ASN A 194 4.82 -7.18 14.80
N LEU A 195 3.82 -7.30 15.67
CA LEU A 195 2.76 -8.31 15.59
C LEU A 195 1.38 -7.68 15.45
N ASP A 196 1.08 -6.72 16.32
CA ASP A 196 -0.20 -6.02 16.40
C ASP A 196 -0.08 -4.52 16.12
N GLY A 197 1.13 -3.99 15.98
CA GLY A 197 1.39 -2.56 15.82
C GLY A 197 1.27 -1.77 17.12
N GLU A 198 1.02 -2.42 18.27
CA GLU A 198 0.92 -1.74 19.55
C GLU A 198 2.33 -1.36 20.04
N THR A 199 2.54 -0.07 20.29
CA THR A 199 3.80 0.49 20.81
C THR A 199 3.93 0.30 22.32
N ASN A 200 2.85 -0.10 22.97
CA ASN A 200 2.76 -0.28 24.40
C ASN A 200 3.53 -1.55 24.83
N LEU A 201 4.27 -1.45 25.92
CA LEU A 201 4.96 -2.60 26.51
C LEU A 201 3.93 -3.51 27.20
N LYS A 202 3.86 -4.76 26.78
CA LYS A 202 3.00 -5.78 27.39
C LYS A 202 3.72 -6.47 28.53
N VAL A 203 3.10 -6.49 29.69
CA VAL A 203 3.58 -7.25 30.85
C VAL A 203 3.27 -8.73 30.64
N LYS A 204 4.29 -9.57 30.79
CA LYS A 204 4.19 -11.04 30.77
C LYS A 204 4.69 -11.58 32.09
N GLN A 205 4.02 -12.61 32.60
CA GLN A 205 4.30 -13.15 33.93
C GLN A 205 4.52 -14.66 33.84
N GLY A 206 5.66 -15.11 34.38
CA GLY A 206 6.00 -16.53 34.52
C GLY A 206 5.17 -17.23 35.60
N LEU A 207 5.39 -18.52 35.78
CA LEU A 207 4.76 -19.27 36.86
C LEU A 207 5.53 -19.07 38.17
N GLU A 208 4.84 -18.86 39.29
CA GLU A 208 5.48 -18.70 40.61
C GLU A 208 6.32 -19.94 40.98
N ALA A 209 5.87 -21.12 40.60
CA ALA A 209 6.56 -22.39 40.84
C ALA A 209 7.90 -22.50 40.10
N THR A 210 8.07 -21.83 38.95
CA THR A 210 9.34 -21.79 38.23
C THR A 210 10.21 -20.61 38.65
N SER A 211 9.59 -19.51 39.12
CA SER A 211 10.30 -18.30 39.59
C SER A 211 11.26 -18.61 40.73
N SER A 212 10.77 -19.27 41.79
CA SER A 212 11.54 -19.54 43.01
C SER A 212 12.69 -20.55 42.85
N ALA A 213 12.74 -21.30 41.73
CA ALA A 213 13.64 -22.42 41.54
C ALA A 213 14.71 -22.21 40.45
N LEU A 214 14.60 -21.15 39.63
CA LEU A 214 15.39 -20.98 38.40
C LEU A 214 15.87 -19.53 38.25
N HIS A 215 16.98 -19.15 38.91
CA HIS A 215 17.55 -17.79 38.79
C HIS A 215 18.95 -17.79 38.15
N GLU A 216 19.71 -18.87 38.34
CA GLU A 216 21.08 -18.99 37.82
C GLU A 216 21.15 -19.97 36.64
N ASP A 217 22.12 -19.76 35.75
CA ASP A 217 22.38 -20.62 34.59
C ASP A 217 22.55 -22.11 34.99
N SER A 218 23.05 -22.37 36.20
CA SER A 218 23.26 -23.71 36.78
C SER A 218 21.97 -24.48 37.12
N ASP A 219 20.87 -23.78 37.41
CA ASP A 219 19.62 -24.40 37.87
C ASP A 219 18.94 -25.21 36.74
N PHE A 220 19.24 -24.84 35.50
CA PHE A 220 18.76 -25.53 34.30
C PHE A 220 19.44 -26.88 34.03
N LYS A 221 20.35 -27.34 34.88
CA LYS A 221 21.04 -28.63 34.71
C LYS A 221 20.12 -29.84 34.95
N GLU A 222 19.19 -29.74 35.90
CA GLU A 222 18.30 -30.86 36.30
C GLU A 222 16.83 -30.65 35.89
N LEU A 223 16.49 -29.48 35.37
CA LEU A 223 15.13 -29.14 34.98
C LEU A 223 14.61 -30.07 33.88
N LYS A 224 13.56 -30.84 34.18
CA LYS A 224 12.78 -31.60 33.18
C LYS A 224 11.31 -31.26 33.33
N ALA A 225 10.72 -30.76 32.25
CA ALA A 225 9.30 -30.41 32.23
C ALA A 225 8.64 -30.88 30.94
N VAL A 226 7.34 -31.18 31.02
CA VAL A 226 6.54 -31.58 29.86
C VAL A 226 5.39 -30.60 29.68
N VAL A 227 5.40 -29.84 28.60
CA VAL A 227 4.30 -28.94 28.25
C VAL A 227 3.33 -29.67 27.33
N ARG A 228 2.04 -29.65 27.66
CA ARG A 228 0.95 -30.10 26.80
C ARG A 228 0.13 -28.88 26.39
N CYS A 229 0.06 -28.57 25.12
CA CYS A 229 -0.65 -27.39 24.63
C CYS A 229 -1.52 -27.73 23.41
N GLU A 230 -2.37 -26.77 23.04
CA GLU A 230 -3.13 -26.82 21.80
C GLU A 230 -2.22 -26.89 20.55
N ASP A 231 -2.82 -27.29 19.42
CA ASP A 231 -2.12 -27.23 18.14
C ASP A 231 -1.90 -25.78 17.68
N PRO A 232 -0.85 -25.51 16.88
CA PRO A 232 -0.58 -24.20 16.33
C PRO A 232 -1.81 -23.55 15.69
N ASN A 233 -2.18 -22.36 16.16
CA ASN A 233 -3.28 -21.56 15.63
C ASN A 233 -2.82 -20.13 15.31
N ALA A 234 -3.62 -19.45 14.49
CA ALA A 234 -3.33 -18.08 14.06
C ALA A 234 -3.85 -17.01 15.05
N ASP A 235 -4.49 -17.37 16.15
CA ASP A 235 -5.02 -16.38 17.08
C ASP A 235 -3.95 -15.95 18.09
N LEU A 236 -3.56 -14.67 18.06
CA LEU A 236 -2.48 -14.11 18.88
C LEU A 236 -2.85 -14.02 20.37
N TYR A 237 -4.14 -13.99 20.71
CA TYR A 237 -4.62 -13.68 22.07
C TYR A 237 -5.06 -14.90 22.87
N THR A 238 -5.20 -16.06 22.22
CA THR A 238 -5.56 -17.31 22.88
C THR A 238 -4.33 -18.19 23.03
N TYR A 239 -4.16 -18.82 24.18
CA TYR A 239 -3.21 -19.91 24.36
C TYR A 239 -3.65 -20.74 25.55
N VAL A 240 -3.78 -22.05 25.34
CA VAL A 240 -4.19 -22.98 26.40
C VAL A 240 -3.19 -24.13 26.45
N GLY A 241 -2.68 -24.38 27.65
CA GLY A 241 -1.82 -25.52 27.90
C GLY A 241 -1.71 -25.89 29.37
N THR A 242 -0.92 -26.92 29.64
CA THR A 242 -0.58 -27.37 30.99
C THR A 242 0.90 -27.71 31.03
N LEU A 243 1.61 -27.13 31.99
CA LEU A 243 2.99 -27.49 32.33
C LEU A 243 2.95 -28.61 33.37
N HIS A 244 3.61 -29.71 33.06
CA HIS A 244 3.89 -30.78 34.01
C HIS A 244 5.34 -30.61 34.49
N LEU A 245 5.49 -30.16 35.73
CA LEU A 245 6.76 -30.06 36.42
C LEU A 245 6.72 -31.07 37.57
N GLU A 246 7.56 -32.11 37.49
CA GLU A 246 7.54 -33.25 38.43
C GLU A 246 6.14 -33.88 38.57
N GLU A 247 5.50 -33.78 39.75
CA GLU A 247 4.14 -34.27 40.03
C GLU A 247 3.05 -33.18 39.92
N GLN A 248 3.42 -31.90 39.77
CA GLN A 248 2.47 -30.80 39.71
C GLN A 248 1.98 -30.50 38.29
N ARG A 249 0.70 -30.13 38.18
CA ARG A 249 0.05 -29.71 36.93
C ARG A 249 -0.30 -28.24 37.04
N LEU A 250 0.39 -27.41 36.26
CA LEU A 250 0.21 -25.95 36.28
C LEU A 250 -0.49 -25.51 34.99
N PRO A 251 -1.63 -24.80 35.07
CA PRO A 251 -2.31 -24.29 33.88
C PRO A 251 -1.47 -23.19 33.23
N LEU A 252 -1.42 -23.19 31.90
CA LEU A 252 -0.77 -22.17 31.10
C LEU A 252 -1.82 -21.33 30.38
N SER A 253 -1.60 -20.02 30.37
CA SER A 253 -2.37 -19.03 29.66
C SER A 253 -1.48 -18.19 28.74
N ILE A 254 -2.08 -17.26 27.99
CA ILE A 254 -1.33 -16.33 27.14
C ILE A 254 -0.35 -15.43 27.90
N GLN A 255 -0.51 -15.24 29.21
CA GLN A 255 0.39 -14.44 30.04
C GLN A 255 1.81 -15.03 30.14
N GLN A 256 1.93 -16.36 29.96
CA GLN A 256 3.20 -17.08 30.00
C GLN A 256 3.83 -17.25 28.61
N LEU A 257 3.12 -16.96 27.52
CA LEU A 257 3.62 -17.13 26.15
C LEU A 257 4.23 -15.83 25.60
N LEU A 258 5.43 -15.96 25.06
CA LEU A 258 6.20 -14.92 24.38
C LEU A 258 6.24 -15.24 22.89
N LEU A 259 5.79 -14.32 22.04
CA LEU A 259 5.62 -14.56 20.62
C LEU A 259 6.90 -14.20 19.84
N ARG A 260 7.20 -14.96 18.79
CA ARG A 260 8.30 -14.68 17.85
C ARG A 260 8.25 -13.21 17.35
N ASP A 261 9.40 -12.63 17.05
CA ASP A 261 9.55 -11.25 16.53
C ASP A 261 9.08 -10.12 17.47
N SER A 262 8.58 -10.43 18.66
CA SER A 262 8.46 -9.46 19.75
C SER A 262 9.84 -9.19 20.36
N LYS A 263 10.03 -8.00 20.94
CA LYS A 263 11.31 -7.57 21.52
C LYS A 263 11.24 -7.50 23.04
N LEU A 264 12.27 -7.98 23.72
CA LEU A 264 12.38 -7.85 25.18
C LEU A 264 12.80 -6.43 25.56
N ARG A 265 12.08 -5.79 26.48
CA ARG A 265 12.37 -4.44 26.99
C ARG A 265 12.36 -4.44 28.52
N ASN A 266 13.03 -3.46 29.13
CA ASN A 266 13.03 -3.20 30.59
C ASN A 266 13.28 -4.41 31.50
N THR A 267 13.91 -5.44 30.96
CA THR A 267 14.22 -6.70 31.64
C THR A 267 15.59 -7.13 31.12
N GLU A 268 16.55 -7.36 32.00
CA GLU A 268 17.95 -7.63 31.59
C GLU A 268 18.07 -8.95 30.83
N TYR A 269 17.39 -9.99 31.30
CA TYR A 269 17.32 -11.27 30.65
C TYR A 269 16.07 -12.05 31.05
N ILE A 270 15.69 -12.99 30.18
CA ILE A 270 14.68 -14.01 30.49
C ILE A 270 15.17 -15.40 30.12
N TYR A 271 14.58 -16.41 30.74
CA TYR A 271 14.69 -17.81 30.35
C TYR A 271 13.36 -18.31 29.82
N GLY A 272 13.37 -18.89 28.63
CA GLY A 272 12.17 -19.43 27.99
C GLY A 272 12.39 -20.78 27.34
N ALA A 273 11.36 -21.62 27.31
CA ALA A 273 11.36 -22.89 26.59
C ALA A 273 10.66 -22.76 25.22
N VAL A 274 11.29 -23.25 24.15
CA VAL A 274 10.75 -23.16 22.79
C VAL A 274 9.54 -24.09 22.62
N VAL A 275 8.37 -23.54 22.29
CA VAL A 275 7.12 -24.30 22.10
C VAL A 275 6.80 -24.48 20.61
N PHE A 276 6.73 -23.39 19.85
CA PHE A 276 6.46 -23.40 18.41
C PHE A 276 7.66 -22.84 17.63
N THR A 277 8.01 -23.51 16.52
CA THR A 277 9.17 -23.20 15.69
C THR A 277 8.78 -22.98 14.23
N GLY A 278 9.47 -22.07 13.55
CA GLY A 278 9.33 -21.85 12.10
C GLY A 278 7.89 -21.52 11.70
N HIS A 279 7.32 -22.32 10.79
CA HIS A 279 5.95 -22.15 10.27
C HIS A 279 4.85 -22.45 11.31
N ASP A 280 5.18 -23.08 12.44
CA ASP A 280 4.22 -23.33 13.52
C ASP A 280 4.03 -22.12 14.44
N THR A 281 4.90 -21.10 14.35
CA THR A 281 4.75 -19.89 15.17
C THR A 281 3.51 -19.11 14.78
N LYS A 282 2.84 -18.51 15.78
CA LYS A 282 1.57 -17.78 15.54
C LYS A 282 1.73 -16.62 14.55
N VAL A 283 2.92 -16.02 14.51
CA VAL A 283 3.28 -14.93 13.59
C VAL A 283 3.27 -15.39 12.14
N ILE A 284 3.95 -16.51 11.86
CA ILE A 284 4.05 -17.05 10.50
C ILE A 284 2.72 -17.66 10.05
N GLN A 285 1.91 -18.19 10.97
CA GLN A 285 0.54 -18.61 10.64
C GLN A 285 -0.38 -17.46 10.23
N ASN A 286 -0.14 -16.25 10.76
CA ASN A 286 -0.83 -15.02 10.33
C ASN A 286 -0.23 -14.41 9.06
N SER A 287 1.00 -14.81 8.68
CA SER A 287 1.59 -14.35 7.43
C SER A 287 0.83 -14.94 6.25
N THR A 288 0.23 -14.06 5.44
CA THR A 288 -0.47 -14.48 4.22
C THR A 288 0.52 -14.47 3.07
N ASP A 289 0.55 -15.52 2.26
CA ASP A 289 1.38 -15.55 1.05
C ASP A 289 1.10 -14.31 0.19
N PRO A 290 2.12 -13.52 -0.17
CA PRO A 290 1.91 -12.27 -0.88
C PRO A 290 1.22 -12.54 -2.23
N PRO A 291 0.03 -11.96 -2.48
CA PRO A 291 -0.70 -12.22 -3.72
C PRO A 291 0.08 -11.69 -4.92
N SER A 292 0.11 -12.45 -6.02
CA SER A 292 0.67 -11.96 -7.28
C SER A 292 -0.28 -10.92 -7.90
N LYS A 293 -0.12 -9.66 -7.54
CA LYS A 293 -0.89 -8.54 -8.11
C LYS A 293 -0.51 -8.34 -9.59
N ARG A 294 -1.51 -8.15 -10.45
CA ARG A 294 -1.34 -7.95 -11.89
C ARG A 294 -2.07 -6.68 -12.33
N SER A 295 -1.41 -5.83 -13.10
CA SER A 295 -1.97 -4.54 -13.48
C SER A 295 -3.18 -4.67 -14.41
N ARG A 296 -4.06 -3.69 -14.37
CA ARG A 296 -5.21 -3.53 -15.25
C ARG A 296 -4.78 -3.23 -16.68
N ILE A 297 -3.68 -2.49 -16.85
CA ILE A 297 -3.08 -2.24 -18.18
C ILE A 297 -2.64 -3.56 -18.81
N GLU A 298 -1.96 -4.44 -18.08
CA GLU A 298 -1.59 -5.78 -18.57
C GLU A 298 -2.80 -6.62 -18.95
N ARG A 299 -3.85 -6.65 -18.12
CA ARG A 299 -5.09 -7.38 -18.45
C ARG A 299 -5.78 -6.85 -19.70
N LYS A 300 -5.70 -5.54 -19.96
CA LYS A 300 -6.23 -4.94 -21.19
C LYS A 300 -5.32 -5.20 -22.39
N MET A 301 -4.00 -5.20 -22.19
CA MET A 301 -3.02 -5.57 -23.21
C MET A 301 -3.24 -7.00 -23.70
N ASP A 302 -3.49 -7.97 -22.80
CA ASP A 302 -3.84 -9.34 -23.19
C ASP A 302 -5.06 -9.36 -24.15
N LYS A 303 -6.09 -8.54 -23.90
CA LYS A 303 -7.25 -8.40 -24.81
C LYS A 303 -6.87 -7.86 -26.19
N ILE A 304 -5.91 -6.94 -26.27
CA ILE A 304 -5.40 -6.41 -27.54
C ILE A 304 -4.61 -7.49 -28.27
N ILE A 305 -3.78 -8.25 -27.55
CA ILE A 305 -3.02 -9.37 -28.12
C ILE A 305 -3.97 -10.45 -28.66
N TYR A 306 -5.05 -10.77 -27.95
CA TYR A 306 -6.10 -11.66 -28.48
C TYR A 306 -6.76 -11.12 -29.75
N LEU A 307 -7.04 -9.82 -29.83
CA LEU A 307 -7.53 -9.19 -31.05
C LEU A 307 -6.51 -9.35 -32.20
N MET A 308 -5.22 -9.16 -31.92
CA MET A 308 -4.15 -9.33 -32.92
C MET A 308 -3.99 -10.78 -33.37
N PHE A 309 -4.11 -11.77 -32.47
CA PHE A 309 -4.18 -13.18 -32.87
C PHE A 309 -5.34 -13.44 -33.82
N GLY A 310 -6.52 -12.87 -33.51
CA GLY A 310 -7.68 -12.96 -34.39
C GLY A 310 -7.43 -12.37 -35.77
N VAL A 311 -6.76 -11.21 -35.84
CA VAL A 311 -6.38 -10.57 -37.12
C VAL A 311 -5.36 -11.39 -37.89
N VAL A 312 -4.31 -11.91 -37.24
CA VAL A 312 -3.31 -12.78 -37.88
C VAL A 312 -3.97 -14.04 -38.43
N PHE A 313 -4.78 -14.73 -37.63
CA PHE A 313 -5.49 -15.92 -38.06
C PHE A 313 -6.41 -15.63 -39.26
N LEU A 314 -7.12 -14.50 -39.24
CA LEU A 314 -7.99 -14.08 -40.34
C LEU A 314 -7.18 -13.78 -41.62
N MET A 315 -6.07 -13.05 -41.51
CA MET A 315 -5.20 -12.75 -42.67
C MET A 315 -4.60 -14.03 -43.26
N SER A 316 -4.08 -14.94 -42.43
CA SER A 316 -3.54 -16.22 -42.88
C SER A 316 -4.61 -17.11 -43.51
N PHE A 317 -5.83 -17.10 -42.98
CA PHE A 317 -6.95 -17.84 -43.53
C PHE A 317 -7.37 -17.31 -44.91
N ILE A 318 -7.49 -15.99 -45.06
CA ILE A 318 -7.79 -15.36 -46.35
C ILE A 318 -6.67 -15.63 -47.35
N GLY A 319 -5.41 -15.43 -46.96
CA GLY A 319 -4.24 -15.70 -47.81
C GLY A 319 -4.16 -17.15 -48.28
N SER A 320 -4.43 -18.10 -47.38
CA SER A 320 -4.52 -19.54 -47.70
C SER A 320 -5.63 -19.87 -48.69
N ILE A 321 -6.82 -19.26 -48.56
CA ILE A 321 -7.92 -19.44 -49.53
C ILE A 321 -7.51 -18.90 -50.90
N VAL A 322 -6.95 -17.69 -50.96
CA VAL A 322 -6.53 -17.09 -52.23
C VAL A 322 -5.43 -17.93 -52.88
N PHE A 323 -4.42 -18.36 -52.12
CA PHE A 323 -3.38 -19.26 -52.59
C PHE A 323 -3.95 -20.57 -53.15
N GLY A 324 -4.92 -21.18 -52.44
CA GLY A 324 -5.58 -22.41 -52.90
C GLY A 324 -6.39 -22.22 -54.18
N ILE A 325 -7.07 -21.08 -54.34
CA ILE A 325 -7.80 -20.74 -55.57
C ILE A 325 -6.82 -20.54 -56.72
N GLU A 326 -5.78 -19.73 -56.53
CA GLU A 326 -4.77 -19.48 -57.56
C GLU A 326 -4.04 -20.76 -58.00
N THR A 327 -3.65 -21.61 -57.03
CA THR A 327 -3.01 -22.90 -57.30
C THR A 327 -3.91 -23.85 -58.10
N ARG A 328 -5.23 -23.79 -57.88
CA ARG A 328 -6.22 -24.55 -58.67
C ARG A 328 -6.41 -23.95 -60.06
N GLU A 329 -6.43 -22.62 -60.17
CA GLU A 329 -6.62 -21.90 -61.45
C GLU A 329 -5.41 -22.02 -62.38
N ASP A 330 -4.20 -22.21 -61.85
CA ASP A 330 -2.96 -22.46 -62.61
C ASP A 330 -3.10 -23.64 -63.61
N ARG A 331 -4.03 -24.58 -63.38
CA ARG A 331 -4.37 -25.67 -64.31
C ARG A 331 -5.47 -25.32 -65.32
N VAL A 332 -6.46 -24.52 -64.90
CA VAL A 332 -7.74 -24.36 -65.61
C VAL A 332 -7.67 -23.28 -66.70
N ARG A 333 -6.78 -22.30 -66.56
CA ARG A 333 -6.93 -21.02 -67.28
C ARG A 333 -6.53 -21.03 -68.76
N ASN A 334 -5.83 -22.05 -69.28
CA ASN A 334 -5.40 -22.09 -70.70
C ASN A 334 -5.27 -23.51 -71.29
N GLY A 335 -6.36 -24.25 -71.44
CA GLY A 335 -6.41 -25.44 -72.32
C GLY A 335 -5.29 -26.48 -72.11
N GLY A 336 -4.86 -26.69 -70.86
CA GLY A 336 -3.80 -27.65 -70.50
C GLY A 336 -2.38 -27.09 -70.40
N ARG A 337 -2.14 -25.78 -70.59
CA ARG A 337 -0.84 -25.14 -70.30
C ARG A 337 -0.87 -24.42 -68.95
N THR A 338 0.01 -24.83 -68.05
CA THR A 338 0.19 -24.21 -66.73
C THR A 338 0.85 -22.83 -66.87
N GLU A 339 0.26 -21.79 -66.28
CA GLU A 339 0.78 -20.40 -66.36
C GLU A 339 2.17 -20.30 -65.70
N ARG A 340 2.36 -21.01 -64.59
CA ARG A 340 3.64 -21.15 -63.87
C ARG A 340 4.39 -22.44 -64.24
N TRP A 341 4.49 -22.76 -65.53
CA TRP A 341 5.16 -23.98 -66.04
C TRP A 341 6.60 -24.17 -65.51
N TYR A 342 7.30 -23.08 -65.21
CA TYR A 342 8.68 -23.08 -64.71
C TYR A 342 8.81 -23.59 -63.27
N LEU A 343 7.71 -23.68 -62.50
CA LEU A 343 7.69 -24.26 -61.15
C LEU A 343 7.53 -25.78 -61.16
N ARG A 344 7.50 -26.42 -62.33
CA ARG A 344 7.35 -27.88 -62.51
C ARG A 344 6.20 -28.49 -61.68
N PRO A 345 4.95 -28.13 -61.98
CA PRO A 345 3.78 -28.73 -61.32
C PRO A 345 3.70 -30.27 -61.49
N ASP A 346 4.46 -30.84 -62.42
CA ASP A 346 4.58 -32.29 -62.66
C ASP A 346 5.47 -33.02 -61.61
N ASP A 347 6.30 -32.29 -60.84
CA ASP A 347 7.21 -32.81 -59.80
C ASP A 347 7.06 -31.96 -58.52
N ALA A 348 5.81 -31.84 -58.07
CA ALA A 348 5.39 -30.96 -56.99
C ALA A 348 5.53 -31.59 -55.59
N ASP A 349 6.13 -30.84 -54.66
CA ASP A 349 6.08 -31.17 -53.23
C ASP A 349 4.67 -30.99 -52.65
N ILE A 350 4.40 -31.64 -51.50
CA ILE A 350 3.10 -31.59 -50.78
C ILE A 350 2.65 -30.13 -50.47
N PHE A 351 3.59 -29.17 -50.48
CA PHE A 351 3.37 -27.76 -50.19
C PHE A 351 2.83 -26.96 -51.40
N PHE A 352 3.04 -27.42 -52.63
CA PHE A 352 2.56 -26.77 -53.86
C PHE A 352 2.06 -27.85 -54.85
N ASP A 353 0.96 -28.52 -54.49
CA ASP A 353 0.35 -29.57 -55.32
C ASP A 353 -0.96 -29.07 -55.97
N PRO A 354 -1.00 -28.86 -57.30
CA PRO A 354 -2.22 -28.46 -58.02
C PRO A 354 -3.33 -29.51 -57.99
N ASP A 355 -3.02 -30.80 -57.85
CA ASP A 355 -4.01 -31.88 -57.75
C ASP A 355 -4.66 -31.91 -56.36
N ARG A 356 -3.92 -31.47 -55.33
CA ARG A 356 -4.38 -31.41 -53.94
C ARG A 356 -4.37 -29.98 -53.40
N ALA A 357 -4.92 -29.04 -54.17
CA ALA A 357 -4.95 -27.61 -53.82
C ALA A 357 -5.54 -27.31 -52.41
N LEU A 358 -6.50 -28.13 -51.93
CA LEU A 358 -7.03 -28.01 -50.56
C LEU A 358 -5.98 -28.33 -49.48
N MET A 359 -5.15 -29.35 -49.71
CA MET A 359 -4.06 -29.71 -48.79
C MET A 359 -2.91 -28.70 -48.85
N ALA A 360 -2.57 -28.23 -50.05
CA ALA A 360 -1.58 -27.17 -50.24
C ALA A 360 -2.02 -25.87 -49.52
N ALA A 361 -3.29 -25.49 -49.64
CA ALA A 361 -3.87 -24.37 -48.89
C ALA A 361 -3.80 -24.59 -47.36
N PHE A 362 -4.09 -25.80 -46.88
CA PHE A 362 -4.01 -26.13 -45.46
C PHE A 362 -2.58 -26.02 -44.90
N PHE A 363 -1.56 -26.47 -45.62
CA PHE A 363 -0.17 -26.30 -45.21
C PHE A 363 0.31 -24.85 -45.36
N HIS A 364 -0.14 -24.15 -46.41
CA HIS A 364 0.09 -22.73 -46.58
C HIS A 364 -0.47 -21.91 -45.42
N PHE A 365 -1.62 -22.30 -44.85
CA PHE A 365 -2.18 -21.64 -43.67
C PHE A 365 -1.18 -21.59 -42.50
N PHE A 366 -0.52 -22.71 -42.16
CA PHE A 366 0.49 -22.72 -41.09
C PHE A 366 1.72 -21.90 -41.43
N THR A 367 2.14 -21.93 -42.70
CA THR A 367 3.26 -21.12 -43.22
C THR A 367 2.96 -19.62 -43.10
N ALA A 368 1.77 -19.19 -43.51
CA ALA A 368 1.31 -17.81 -43.39
C ALA A 368 1.14 -17.37 -41.93
N VAL A 369 0.68 -18.24 -41.03
CA VAL A 369 0.62 -17.94 -39.58
C VAL A 369 2.02 -17.67 -39.02
N MET A 370 3.03 -18.45 -39.42
CA MET A 370 4.43 -18.22 -39.03
C MET A 370 4.96 -16.90 -39.61
N LEU A 371 4.73 -16.64 -40.90
CA LEU A 371 5.18 -15.40 -41.55
C LEU A 371 4.57 -14.14 -40.93
N TYR A 372 3.28 -14.19 -40.57
CA TYR A 372 2.58 -13.07 -39.90
C TYR A 372 2.77 -13.02 -38.38
N SER A 373 3.54 -13.94 -37.78
CA SER A 373 3.81 -13.94 -36.34
C SER A 373 4.49 -12.63 -35.88
N TYR A 374 5.22 -11.97 -36.77
CA TYR A 374 5.85 -10.66 -36.53
C TYR A 374 4.87 -9.50 -36.38
N PHE A 375 3.58 -9.70 -36.69
CA PHE A 375 2.53 -8.75 -36.34
C PHE A 375 2.41 -8.60 -34.82
N ILE A 376 2.74 -9.66 -34.07
CA ILE A 376 2.60 -9.72 -32.62
C ILE A 376 3.95 -9.42 -31.96
N PRO A 377 4.01 -8.45 -31.04
CA PRO A 377 5.27 -7.97 -30.54
C PRO A 377 5.86 -8.91 -29.47
N ILE A 378 6.78 -9.80 -29.88
CA ILE A 378 7.52 -10.70 -28.97
C ILE A 378 8.21 -9.91 -27.85
N SER A 379 8.84 -8.79 -28.20
CA SER A 379 9.65 -7.99 -27.25
C SER A 379 8.83 -7.06 -26.34
N LEU A 380 7.49 -7.01 -26.48
CA LEU A 380 6.64 -6.09 -25.70
C LEU A 380 6.74 -6.34 -24.20
N TYR A 381 6.56 -7.59 -23.75
CA TYR A 381 6.55 -7.92 -22.33
C TYR A 381 7.89 -7.62 -21.66
N VAL A 382 9.01 -8.03 -22.28
CA VAL A 382 10.35 -7.78 -21.73
C VAL A 382 10.68 -6.30 -21.71
N SER A 383 10.30 -5.56 -22.75
CA SER A 383 10.52 -4.11 -22.78
C SER A 383 9.76 -3.43 -21.65
N ILE A 384 8.50 -3.82 -21.40
CA ILE A 384 7.70 -3.29 -20.29
C ILE A 384 8.35 -3.64 -18.95
N GLU A 385 8.81 -4.88 -18.77
CA GLU A 385 9.47 -5.31 -17.53
C GLU A 385 10.74 -4.50 -17.24
N ILE A 386 11.61 -4.31 -18.24
CA ILE A 386 12.82 -3.49 -18.10
C ILE A 386 12.45 -2.06 -17.71
N VAL A 387 11.46 -1.46 -18.40
CA VAL A 387 11.00 -0.09 -18.11
C VAL A 387 10.46 0.00 -16.69
N LYS A 388 9.65 -0.96 -16.24
CA LYS A 388 9.09 -1.00 -14.89
C LYS A 388 10.18 -1.08 -13.82
N VAL A 389 11.21 -1.92 -14.01
CA VAL A 389 12.36 -2.00 -13.08
C VAL A 389 13.09 -0.66 -13.00
N LEU A 390 13.37 -0.02 -14.14
CA LEU A 390 14.03 1.29 -14.17
C LEU A 390 13.17 2.38 -13.52
N GLN A 391 11.85 2.35 -13.71
CA GLN A 391 10.91 3.25 -13.05
C GLN A 391 10.92 3.06 -11.52
N SER A 392 10.98 1.82 -11.01
CA SER A 392 11.13 1.58 -9.56
C SER A 392 12.45 2.12 -9.01
N VAL A 393 13.55 2.02 -9.76
CA VAL A 393 14.83 2.61 -9.36
C VAL A 393 14.75 4.14 -9.28
N PHE A 394 14.01 4.80 -10.18
CA PHE A 394 13.78 6.24 -10.09
C PHE A 394 12.91 6.66 -8.90
N ILE A 395 11.95 5.83 -8.50
CA ILE A 395 11.19 6.06 -7.27
C ILE A 395 12.12 5.95 -6.06
N ASN A 396 12.99 4.94 -6.03
CA ASN A 396 13.91 4.70 -4.90
C ASN A 396 14.98 5.77 -4.75
N ASN A 397 15.43 6.35 -5.86
CA ASN A 397 16.49 7.36 -5.89
C ASN A 397 15.97 8.82 -5.83
N ASP A 398 14.68 9.04 -5.55
CA ASP A 398 14.13 10.39 -5.46
C ASP A 398 14.44 11.04 -4.11
N ILE A 399 15.38 11.99 -4.11
CA ILE A 399 15.83 12.73 -2.91
C ILE A 399 14.67 13.47 -2.23
N LEU A 400 13.64 13.89 -2.98
CA LEU A 400 12.49 14.59 -2.40
C LEU A 400 11.49 13.65 -1.71
N MET A 401 11.73 12.33 -1.76
CA MET A 401 11.03 11.31 -0.96
C MET A 401 11.94 10.62 0.06
N TYR A 402 13.10 11.22 0.36
CA TYR A 402 14.00 10.78 1.42
C TYR A 402 13.64 11.48 2.74
N TYR A 403 13.67 10.73 3.84
CA TYR A 403 13.44 11.27 5.18
C TYR A 403 14.72 11.24 5.99
N GLU A 404 15.21 12.44 6.33
CA GLU A 404 16.51 12.66 6.96
C GLU A 404 16.55 12.16 8.42
N GLU A 405 15.47 12.33 9.19
CA GLU A 405 15.48 12.00 10.63
C GLU A 405 15.65 10.49 10.90
N ASN A 406 15.12 9.63 10.02
CA ASN A 406 15.22 8.18 10.17
C ASN A 406 16.14 7.50 9.14
N ASP A 407 16.84 8.27 8.28
CA ASP A 407 17.64 7.75 7.15
C ASP A 407 16.87 6.70 6.31
N LYS A 408 15.64 7.04 5.90
CA LYS A 408 14.77 6.15 5.13
C LYS A 408 14.38 6.77 3.78
N PRO A 409 14.81 6.20 2.64
CA PRO A 409 14.28 6.56 1.33
C PRO A 409 12.92 5.89 1.06
N ALA A 410 12.21 6.38 0.05
CA ALA A 410 11.11 5.61 -0.54
C ALA A 410 11.65 4.32 -1.18
N HIS A 411 10.93 3.22 -1.04
CA HIS A 411 11.35 1.92 -1.58
C HIS A 411 10.18 1.20 -2.25
N ALA A 412 10.20 1.14 -3.58
CA ALA A 412 9.32 0.30 -4.39
C ALA A 412 9.78 -1.16 -4.33
N ARG A 413 9.06 -1.99 -3.57
CA ARG A 413 9.35 -3.44 -3.42
C ARG A 413 8.81 -4.24 -4.61
N THR A 414 7.69 -3.80 -5.19
CA THR A 414 7.05 -4.44 -6.35
C THR A 414 7.15 -3.54 -7.58
N SER A 415 7.90 -3.95 -8.62
CA SER A 415 8.03 -3.16 -9.86
C SER A 415 6.80 -3.21 -10.77
N ASN A 416 5.93 -4.22 -10.60
CA ASN A 416 4.86 -4.53 -11.56
C ASN A 416 3.70 -3.54 -11.57
N LEU A 417 3.60 -2.64 -10.58
CA LEU A 417 2.43 -1.81 -10.32
C LEU A 417 2.65 -0.31 -10.53
N ASN A 418 3.83 0.09 -11.02
CA ASN A 418 4.22 1.50 -11.14
C ASN A 418 3.23 2.33 -11.97
N GLU A 419 2.63 1.75 -13.01
CA GLU A 419 1.63 2.43 -13.86
C GLU A 419 0.25 2.56 -13.18
N GLU A 420 -0.09 1.68 -12.24
CA GLU A 420 -1.37 1.74 -11.52
C GLU A 420 -1.38 2.91 -10.52
N LEU A 421 -0.21 3.37 -10.08
CA LEU A 421 -0.08 4.58 -9.25
C LEU A 421 -0.62 5.83 -9.94
N GLY A 422 -0.71 5.86 -11.28
CA GLY A 422 -1.33 6.95 -12.02
C GLY A 422 -2.85 6.82 -12.17
N MET A 423 -3.44 5.73 -11.69
CA MET A 423 -4.84 5.35 -11.94
C MET A 423 -5.70 5.27 -10.68
N VAL A 424 -5.13 5.56 -9.50
CA VAL A 424 -5.82 5.46 -8.20
C VAL A 424 -7.03 6.39 -8.15
N ASP A 425 -8.24 5.86 -7.92
CA ASP A 425 -9.47 6.65 -7.74
C ASP A 425 -9.82 6.82 -6.25
N THR A 426 -9.54 5.81 -5.43
CA THR A 426 -9.83 5.81 -3.99
C THR A 426 -8.59 5.42 -3.18
N ILE A 427 -8.28 6.22 -2.16
CA ILE A 427 -7.28 5.94 -1.12
C ILE A 427 -8.02 5.55 0.16
N LEU A 428 -7.65 4.41 0.74
CA LEU A 428 -8.08 3.94 2.05
C LEU A 428 -6.90 4.15 3.01
N SER A 429 -7.05 5.02 3.98
CA SER A 429 -5.99 5.40 4.92
C SER A 429 -6.34 4.95 6.33
N ASP A 430 -5.36 4.42 7.05
CA ASP A 430 -5.45 4.43 8.51
C ASP A 430 -5.23 5.85 9.05
N LYS A 431 -5.63 6.08 10.32
CA LYS A 431 -5.47 7.35 11.01
C LYS A 431 -4.26 7.37 11.92
N THR A 432 -4.11 6.37 12.78
CA THR A 432 -3.04 6.33 13.79
C THR A 432 -1.75 5.92 13.09
N GLY A 433 -0.64 6.59 13.39
CA GLY A 433 0.67 6.27 12.81
C GLY A 433 0.83 6.61 11.30
N THR A 434 -0.28 6.80 10.59
CA THR A 434 -0.35 7.18 9.18
C THR A 434 -0.66 8.67 8.98
N LEU A 435 -1.79 9.17 9.49
CA LEU A 435 -2.13 10.59 9.44
C LEU A 435 -1.53 11.34 10.64
N THR A 436 -1.44 10.66 11.78
CA THR A 436 -0.81 11.16 13.00
C THR A 436 0.57 10.54 13.20
N CYS A 437 1.44 11.21 13.95
CA CYS A 437 2.76 10.73 14.31
C CYS A 437 2.75 9.74 15.48
N ASN A 438 1.56 9.46 16.07
CA ASN A 438 1.40 8.77 17.35
C ASN A 438 2.34 9.36 18.43
N SER A 439 2.50 10.68 18.41
CA SER A 439 3.34 11.44 19.34
C SER A 439 2.43 12.43 20.06
N MET A 440 2.22 12.17 21.34
CA MET A 440 1.31 12.91 22.20
C MET A 440 2.03 14.11 22.79
N GLU A 441 1.52 15.32 22.57
CA GLU A 441 2.07 16.56 23.12
C GLU A 441 1.11 17.17 24.14
N PHE A 442 1.60 17.46 25.36
CA PHE A 442 0.83 18.21 26.35
C PHE A 442 0.72 19.68 25.94
N ILE A 443 -0.50 20.18 25.72
CA ILE A 443 -0.75 21.49 25.06
C ILE A 443 -1.52 22.46 25.98
N LYS A 444 -2.62 22.00 26.57
CA LYS A 444 -3.55 22.83 27.38
C LYS A 444 -3.97 22.06 28.63
N CYS A 445 -4.38 22.76 29.66
CA CYS A 445 -5.02 22.16 30.83
C CYS A 445 -6.03 23.12 31.47
N SER A 446 -6.94 22.60 32.28
CA SER A 446 -7.89 23.38 33.09
C SER A 446 -7.71 22.97 34.54
N ILE A 447 -7.28 23.87 35.41
CA ILE A 447 -7.03 23.59 36.83
C ILE A 447 -7.82 24.57 37.68
N ALA A 448 -8.55 24.08 38.68
CA ALA A 448 -9.43 24.90 39.53
C ALA A 448 -10.40 25.81 38.73
N GLY A 449 -10.91 25.32 37.59
CA GLY A 449 -11.81 26.07 36.70
C GLY A 449 -11.16 27.22 35.93
N THR A 450 -9.82 27.25 35.82
CA THR A 450 -9.06 28.21 35.01
C THR A 450 -8.33 27.48 33.89
N ALA A 451 -8.50 27.93 32.64
CA ALA A 451 -7.78 27.40 31.48
C ALA A 451 -6.34 27.95 31.40
N TYR A 452 -5.39 27.06 31.15
CA TYR A 452 -3.96 27.33 30.98
C TYR A 452 -3.43 26.73 29.68
N GLY A 453 -2.42 27.38 29.11
CA GLY A 453 -1.79 27.00 27.85
C GLY A 453 -2.20 27.92 26.69
N ARG A 454 -1.23 28.64 26.13
CA ARG A 454 -1.37 29.48 24.93
C ARG A 454 -0.86 28.80 23.66
N GLY A 455 -0.52 27.51 23.75
CA GLY A 455 -0.09 26.73 22.60
C GLY A 455 -1.18 26.70 21.53
N ILE A 456 -0.84 27.15 20.32
CA ILE A 456 -1.71 27.06 19.14
C ILE A 456 -1.44 25.71 18.49
N THR A 457 -2.47 24.88 18.38
CA THR A 457 -2.37 23.57 17.72
C THR A 457 -2.08 23.73 16.23
N GLU A 458 -1.53 22.71 15.57
CA GLU A 458 -1.38 22.75 14.11
C GLU A 458 -2.74 22.89 13.41
N VAL A 459 -3.79 22.36 14.05
CA VAL A 459 -5.19 22.47 13.65
C VAL A 459 -5.67 23.92 13.70
N GLU A 460 -5.49 24.60 14.83
CA GLU A 460 -5.85 26.01 15.02
C GLU A 460 -5.05 26.92 14.09
N ARG A 461 -3.74 26.68 13.93
CA ARG A 461 -2.88 27.42 12.99
C ARG A 461 -3.39 27.24 11.55
N SER A 462 -3.69 26.01 11.18
CA SER A 462 -4.26 25.68 9.87
C SER A 462 -5.60 26.35 9.66
N MET A 463 -6.50 26.34 10.65
CA MET A 463 -7.81 27.01 10.59
C MET A 463 -7.69 28.54 10.55
N ALA A 464 -6.76 29.12 11.31
CA ALA A 464 -6.52 30.57 11.39
C ALA A 464 -5.90 31.13 10.09
N MET A 465 -4.91 30.44 9.51
CA MET A 465 -4.40 30.77 8.17
C MET A 465 -5.49 30.71 7.09
N ARG A 466 -6.57 29.97 7.35
CA ARG A 466 -7.73 29.82 6.45
C ARG A 466 -8.87 30.81 6.73
N SER A 467 -8.88 31.50 7.89
CA SER A 467 -9.97 32.37 8.36
C SER A 467 -9.78 33.88 8.09
N ASN A 468 -8.58 34.36 7.79
CA ASN A 468 -8.41 35.77 7.38
C ASN A 468 -8.81 35.94 5.91
N GLY A 469 -9.99 36.47 5.59
CA GLY A 469 -10.36 37.87 5.78
C GLY A 469 -11.35 38.28 6.87
N SER A 470 -11.35 37.67 8.06
CA SER A 470 -11.93 38.33 9.26
C SER A 470 -10.84 38.97 10.10
N SER A 471 -10.87 40.30 10.18
CA SER A 471 -10.04 41.18 11.01
C SER A 471 -10.12 40.88 12.51
N LEU A 472 -9.37 39.87 12.96
CA LEU A 472 -8.91 39.66 14.35
C LEU A 472 -7.36 39.57 14.42
N ALA A 473 -6.67 39.71 13.29
CA ALA A 473 -5.23 39.52 13.16
C ALA A 473 -4.43 40.83 13.27
N GLY A 474 -4.60 41.54 14.39
CA GLY A 474 -3.94 42.82 14.62
C GLY A 474 -2.74 42.80 15.57
N GLU A 475 -2.74 41.97 16.63
CA GLU A 475 -1.72 42.14 17.70
C GLU A 475 -1.12 40.82 18.26
N ASP A 476 -1.75 39.66 18.07
CA ASP A 476 -1.28 38.40 18.70
C ASP A 476 -0.47 37.45 17.79
N LEU A 477 -0.41 37.69 16.46
CA LEU A 477 0.26 36.79 15.51
C LEU A 477 1.75 37.08 15.29
N ASP A 478 2.20 38.31 15.52
CA ASP A 478 3.60 38.72 15.29
C ASP A 478 4.53 38.41 16.48
N VAL A 479 4.01 37.99 17.63
CA VAL A 479 4.83 37.66 18.82
C VAL A 479 5.39 36.22 18.78
N VAL A 480 4.99 35.39 17.82
CA VAL A 480 5.34 33.94 17.81
C VAL A 480 6.46 33.58 16.82
N VAL A 481 7.01 34.54 16.06
CA VAL A 481 7.91 34.24 14.93
C VAL A 481 9.39 34.03 15.30
N ASP A 482 9.82 34.26 16.55
CA ASP A 482 11.21 34.03 16.95
C ASP A 482 11.31 33.01 18.09
N ARG A 483 11.65 31.75 17.79
CA ARG A 483 11.80 30.69 18.81
C ARG A 483 13.05 29.83 18.56
N SER A 484 14.12 30.21 19.24
CA SER A 484 15.46 29.58 19.25
C SER A 484 15.67 28.67 20.48
N GLY A 485 14.65 27.94 20.93
CA GLY A 485 14.75 26.97 22.03
C GLY A 485 14.73 25.51 21.55
N PRO A 486 15.38 24.57 22.25
CA PRO A 486 15.27 23.14 21.92
C PRO A 486 13.83 22.66 22.15
N LYS A 487 13.24 22.02 21.13
CA LYS A 487 11.90 21.40 21.24
C LYS A 487 12.00 20.14 22.09
N ILE A 488 11.18 20.06 23.15
CA ILE A 488 11.12 18.89 24.04
C ILE A 488 10.07 17.92 23.50
N LYS A 489 10.45 16.66 23.28
CA LYS A 489 9.52 15.63 22.78
C LYS A 489 8.42 15.37 23.82
N GLY A 490 7.17 15.46 23.41
CA GLY A 490 6.00 15.21 24.27
C GLY A 490 5.47 16.43 25.05
N PHE A 491 6.08 17.61 24.89
CA PHE A 491 5.69 18.81 25.61
C PHE A 491 5.63 20.04 24.67
N ASN A 492 4.46 20.66 24.58
CA ASN A 492 4.22 21.85 23.76
C ASN A 492 3.25 22.81 24.49
N PHE A 493 3.53 23.02 25.77
CA PHE A 493 2.74 23.89 26.64
C PHE A 493 3.52 25.16 26.95
N GLU A 494 2.86 26.30 26.78
CA GLU A 494 3.42 27.60 27.14
C GLU A 494 2.39 28.45 27.88
N ASP A 495 2.70 28.76 29.12
CA ASP A 495 1.95 29.72 29.93
C ASP A 495 2.85 30.28 31.04
N GLU A 496 3.16 31.57 30.98
CA GLU A 496 4.01 32.24 31.98
C GLU A 496 3.45 32.15 33.41
N ARG A 497 2.12 31.95 33.54
CA ARG A 497 1.42 31.86 34.83
C ARG A 497 1.81 30.64 35.65
N VAL A 498 2.23 29.56 34.99
CA VAL A 498 2.44 28.24 35.60
C VAL A 498 3.90 27.78 35.46
N MET A 499 4.54 28.10 34.32
CA MET A 499 5.90 27.66 34.00
C MET A 499 6.96 28.27 34.94
N LYS A 500 8.14 27.63 35.01
CA LYS A 500 9.31 28.09 35.80
C LYS A 500 8.98 28.32 37.29
N GLY A 501 8.11 27.51 37.87
CA GLY A 501 7.71 27.61 39.28
C GLY A 501 6.76 28.78 39.59
N ASN A 502 6.25 29.51 38.59
CA ASN A 502 5.31 30.61 38.83
C ASN A 502 3.92 30.13 39.32
N TRP A 503 3.61 28.83 39.20
CA TRP A 503 2.39 28.23 39.75
C TRP A 503 2.22 28.47 41.25
N VAL A 504 3.32 28.66 42.01
CA VAL A 504 3.31 28.97 43.44
C VAL A 504 2.66 30.33 43.75
N LYS A 505 2.65 31.27 42.80
CA LYS A 505 2.09 32.62 42.96
C LYS A 505 0.58 32.69 42.66
N GLN A 506 -0.03 31.62 42.18
CA GLN A 506 -1.45 31.59 41.82
C GLN A 506 -2.36 31.47 43.04
N ARG A 507 -3.60 31.96 42.92
CA ARG A 507 -4.59 31.96 44.02
C ARG A 507 -4.87 30.56 44.57
N ASP A 508 -4.96 29.57 43.68
CA ASP A 508 -5.28 28.18 44.02
C ASP A 508 -4.04 27.26 44.01
N ALA A 509 -2.87 27.77 44.45
CA ALA A 509 -1.59 27.06 44.40
C ALA A 509 -1.62 25.64 45.01
N ALA A 510 -2.42 25.42 46.08
CA ALA A 510 -2.58 24.10 46.69
C ALA A 510 -3.28 23.09 45.77
N VAL A 511 -4.24 23.53 44.95
CA VAL A 511 -4.92 22.68 43.97
C VAL A 511 -4.00 22.39 42.79
N LEU A 512 -3.23 23.39 42.34
CA LEU A 512 -2.20 23.22 41.30
C LEU A 512 -1.13 22.20 41.73
N GLN A 513 -0.65 22.28 42.97
CA GLN A 513 0.32 21.33 43.50
C GLN A 513 -0.24 19.90 43.48
N LYS A 514 -1.47 19.67 43.98
CA LYS A 514 -2.11 18.35 43.94
C LYS A 514 -2.31 17.85 42.51
N PHE A 515 -2.64 18.73 41.57
CA PHE A 515 -2.79 18.39 40.15
C PHE A 515 -1.47 17.91 39.53
N PHE A 516 -0.36 18.62 39.73
CA PHE A 516 0.94 18.20 39.20
C PHE A 516 1.50 16.96 39.89
N ARG A 517 1.30 16.81 41.21
CA ARG A 517 1.61 15.56 41.93
C ARG A 517 0.82 14.38 41.36
N LEU A 518 -0.45 14.57 41.01
CA LEU A 518 -1.24 13.51 40.37
C LEU A 518 -0.62 13.07 39.04
N LEU A 519 -0.19 14.02 38.19
CA LEU A 519 0.48 13.71 36.93
C LEU A 519 1.81 12.96 37.12
N ALA A 520 2.55 13.27 38.18
CA ALA A 520 3.85 12.65 38.50
C ALA A 520 3.76 11.31 39.24
N VAL A 521 2.59 10.90 39.73
CA VAL A 521 2.42 9.69 40.56
C VAL A 521 1.44 8.69 39.94
N CYS A 522 0.34 9.16 39.36
CA CYS A 522 -0.71 8.30 38.83
C CYS A 522 -0.39 7.84 37.39
N HIS A 523 0.61 6.97 37.23
CA HIS A 523 1.01 6.37 35.94
C HIS A 523 1.73 5.03 36.15
N THR A 524 1.99 4.28 35.08
CA THR A 524 2.85 3.07 35.10
C THR A 524 4.25 3.32 34.52
N ALA A 525 4.54 4.55 34.07
CA ALA A 525 5.84 4.89 33.48
C ALA A 525 7.05 4.57 34.36
N ILE A 526 8.13 4.14 33.69
CA ILE A 526 9.43 3.77 34.24
C ILE A 526 10.46 4.81 33.77
N PRO A 527 11.27 5.39 34.68
CA PRO A 527 12.33 6.32 34.32
C PRO A 527 13.58 5.54 33.90
N GLU A 528 14.09 5.81 32.70
CA GLU A 528 15.40 5.36 32.24
C GLU A 528 16.36 6.55 32.32
N THR A 529 17.47 6.36 33.04
CA THR A 529 18.46 7.42 33.22
C THR A 529 19.58 7.18 32.22
N ASP A 530 19.79 8.10 31.29
CA ASP A 530 20.92 7.99 30.37
C ASP A 530 22.22 8.24 31.15
N GLU A 531 23.06 7.20 31.27
CA GLU A 531 24.33 7.24 32.01
C GLU A 531 25.30 8.30 31.46
N ALA A 532 25.18 8.66 30.18
CA ALA A 532 26.08 9.62 29.54
C ALA A 532 25.64 11.08 29.72
N THR A 533 24.34 11.36 29.72
CA THR A 533 23.80 12.73 29.78
C THR A 533 23.16 13.10 31.11
N GLY A 534 22.86 12.13 31.97
CA GLY A 534 22.09 12.30 33.20
C GLY A 534 20.62 12.70 32.95
N ALA A 535 20.16 12.69 31.71
CA ALA A 535 18.78 13.00 31.36
C ALA A 535 17.88 11.78 31.63
N VAL A 536 16.73 12.02 32.26
CA VAL A 536 15.71 10.99 32.50
C VAL A 536 14.76 10.94 31.30
N SER A 537 14.76 9.82 30.58
CA SER A 537 13.71 9.45 29.63
C SER A 537 12.64 8.61 30.32
N TYR A 538 11.40 8.72 29.85
CA TYR A 538 10.29 7.97 30.42
C TYR A 538 9.77 6.97 29.40
N GLU A 539 9.76 5.70 29.76
CA GLU A 539 9.05 4.66 29.04
C GLU A 539 7.72 4.39 29.73
N ALA A 540 6.62 4.45 29.00
CA ALA A 540 5.29 4.28 29.56
C ALA A 540 4.48 3.29 28.74
N GLU A 541 3.50 2.66 29.40
CA GLU A 541 2.55 1.77 28.73
C GLU A 541 1.71 2.52 27.72
N SER A 542 1.48 3.84 27.85
CA SER A 542 0.83 4.61 26.81
C SER A 542 1.55 5.94 26.55
N PRO A 543 1.53 6.45 25.30
CA PRO A 543 2.16 7.72 24.97
C PRO A 543 1.51 8.92 25.67
N ASP A 544 0.21 8.82 26.01
CA ASP A 544 -0.50 9.81 26.81
C ASP A 544 0.15 9.94 28.20
N GLU A 545 0.51 8.81 28.83
CA GLU A 545 1.21 8.83 30.12
C GLU A 545 2.62 9.40 30.03
N ALA A 546 3.37 9.04 29.00
CA ALA A 546 4.69 9.60 28.77
C ALA A 546 4.61 11.14 28.66
N ALA A 547 3.63 11.67 27.92
CA ALA A 547 3.40 13.11 27.81
C ALA A 547 3.06 13.76 29.16
N PHE A 548 2.28 13.09 30.03
CA PHE A 548 1.97 13.60 31.37
C PHE A 548 3.18 13.67 32.29
N VAL A 549 4.03 12.64 32.30
CA VAL A 549 5.23 12.61 33.15
C VAL A 549 6.27 13.61 32.67
N VAL A 550 6.45 13.75 31.35
CA VAL A 550 7.27 14.82 30.76
C VAL A 550 6.71 16.19 31.15
N ALA A 551 5.39 16.39 31.04
CA ALA A 551 4.78 17.65 31.45
C ALA A 551 4.98 17.96 32.94
N ALA A 552 4.82 16.96 33.82
CA ALA A 552 5.07 17.10 35.25
C ALA A 552 6.51 17.56 35.52
N ARG A 553 7.51 16.96 34.84
CA ARG A 553 8.91 17.36 34.93
C ARG A 553 9.10 18.83 34.55
N GLU A 554 8.54 19.27 33.41
CA GLU A 554 8.67 20.66 32.95
C GLU A 554 7.95 21.67 33.86
N PHE A 555 6.91 21.25 34.60
CA PHE A 555 6.27 22.05 35.64
C PHE A 555 7.06 22.08 36.98
N GLY A 556 8.14 21.30 37.09
CA GLY A 556 9.01 21.23 38.27
C GLY A 556 8.72 20.05 39.21
N PHE A 557 8.01 19.02 38.72
CA PHE A 557 7.72 17.77 39.42
C PHE A 557 8.41 16.61 38.69
N GLU A 558 9.71 16.45 38.93
CA GLU A 558 10.55 15.48 38.23
C GLU A 558 10.48 14.11 38.89
N PHE A 559 9.81 13.16 38.24
CA PHE A 559 9.84 11.74 38.62
C PHE A 559 11.17 11.11 38.18
N PHE A 560 11.86 10.39 39.07
CA PHE A 560 13.19 9.84 38.76
C PHE A 560 13.41 8.40 39.22
N SER A 561 12.60 7.86 40.14
CA SER A 561 12.75 6.46 40.57
C SER A 561 11.42 5.85 40.99
N ARG A 562 11.22 4.58 40.62
CA ARG A 562 10.08 3.74 41.01
C ARG A 562 10.56 2.38 41.48
N THR A 563 10.13 2.02 42.68
CA THR A 563 10.27 0.68 43.25
C THR A 563 8.87 0.06 43.39
N GLN A 564 8.77 -1.24 43.68
CA GLN A 564 7.46 -1.90 43.87
C GLN A 564 6.58 -1.23 44.93
N ASN A 565 7.21 -0.70 45.99
CA ASN A 565 6.51 -0.12 47.14
C ASN A 565 6.67 1.40 47.27
N GLY A 566 7.32 2.07 46.31
CA GLY A 566 7.66 3.49 46.47
C GLY A 566 7.84 4.22 45.13
N ILE A 567 7.30 5.44 45.05
CA ILE A 567 7.46 6.38 43.93
C ILE A 567 8.22 7.59 44.47
N SER A 568 9.35 7.93 43.84
CA SER A 568 10.21 9.05 44.24
C SER A 568 10.23 10.13 43.17
N PHE A 569 9.95 11.36 43.58
CA PHE A 569 9.94 12.54 42.70
C PHE A 569 10.51 13.77 43.41
N ARG A 570 11.01 14.74 42.63
CA ARG A 570 11.51 16.03 43.09
C ARG A 570 10.49 17.12 42.82
N GLU A 571 10.13 17.91 43.83
CA GLU A 571 9.20 19.05 43.68
C GLU A 571 9.76 20.33 44.32
N LEU A 572 9.27 21.49 43.89
CA LEU A 572 9.49 22.78 44.56
C LEU A 572 8.55 22.92 45.76
N ASP A 573 9.11 22.98 46.96
CA ASP A 573 8.33 23.08 48.18
C ASP A 573 7.79 24.49 48.42
N LEU A 574 6.49 24.58 48.73
CA LEU A 574 5.75 25.83 48.97
C LEU A 574 6.24 26.58 50.22
N ALA A 575 6.70 25.85 51.23
CA ALA A 575 7.12 26.44 52.51
C ALA A 575 8.58 26.91 52.50
N SER A 576 9.48 26.14 51.87
CA SER A 576 10.93 26.40 51.89
C SER A 576 11.49 27.05 50.62
N GLY A 577 10.75 27.03 49.51
CA GLY A 577 11.19 27.59 48.22
C GLY A 577 12.37 26.86 47.58
N LYS A 578 12.70 25.65 48.05
CA LYS A 578 13.76 24.79 47.55
C LYS A 578 13.18 23.52 46.93
N THR A 579 13.97 22.89 46.06
CA THR A 579 13.64 21.56 45.52
C THR A 579 13.83 20.50 46.61
N VAL A 580 12.79 19.72 46.89
CA VAL A 580 12.77 18.66 47.90
C VAL A 580 12.43 17.33 47.22
N GLU A 581 13.11 16.27 47.66
CA GLU A 581 12.79 14.90 47.26
C GLU A 581 11.65 14.37 48.12
N ARG A 582 10.62 13.83 47.48
CA ARG A 582 9.45 13.22 48.12
C ARG A 582 9.39 11.74 47.79
N VAL A 583 9.10 10.92 48.79
CA VAL A 583 8.91 9.47 48.63
C VAL A 583 7.50 9.07 49.03
N TYR A 584 6.69 8.68 48.05
CA TYR A 584 5.34 8.19 48.28
C TYR A 584 5.34 6.67 48.33
N ARG A 585 4.75 6.08 49.37
CA ARG A 585 4.63 4.63 49.47
C ARG A 585 3.47 4.16 48.60
N LEU A 586 3.76 3.39 47.56
CA LEU A 586 2.79 2.81 46.65
C LEU A 586 2.11 1.62 47.32
N LEU A 587 0.77 1.63 47.37
CA LEU A 587 -0.01 0.57 48.02
C LEU A 587 -0.72 -0.30 46.99
N ASN A 588 -1.51 0.31 46.11
CA ASN A 588 -2.19 -0.41 45.03
C ASN A 588 -2.20 0.45 43.76
N VAL A 589 -1.95 -0.21 42.63
CA VAL A 589 -2.21 0.33 41.29
C VAL A 589 -3.46 -0.34 40.76
N LEU A 590 -4.49 0.45 40.49
CA LEU A 590 -5.69 0.02 39.79
C LEU A 590 -5.49 0.35 38.32
N GLU A 591 -5.00 -0.64 37.59
CA GLU A 591 -4.62 -0.51 36.18
C GLU A 591 -5.77 -0.04 35.29
N PHE A 592 -5.39 0.55 34.16
CA PHE A 592 -6.34 0.95 33.14
C PHE A 592 -6.94 -0.30 32.47
N ASN A 593 -8.27 -0.31 32.35
CA ASN A 593 -8.98 -1.30 31.55
C ASN A 593 -9.93 -0.56 30.59
N SER A 594 -10.01 -1.01 29.33
CA SER A 594 -10.94 -0.51 28.31
C SER A 594 -12.41 -0.48 28.76
N ALA A 595 -12.81 -1.40 29.65
CA ALA A 595 -14.14 -1.40 30.27
C ALA A 595 -14.30 -0.25 31.29
N ARG A 596 -13.30 -0.04 32.16
CA ARG A 596 -13.32 0.96 33.25
C ARG A 596 -12.97 2.38 32.80
N LYS A 597 -12.17 2.55 31.74
CA LYS A 597 -11.73 3.81 31.10
C LYS A 597 -11.10 4.83 32.06
N ARG A 598 -10.46 4.34 33.11
CA ARG A 598 -9.78 5.13 34.14
C ARG A 598 -8.67 4.30 34.76
N MET A 599 -7.72 5.00 35.36
CA MET A 599 -6.62 4.43 36.14
C MET A 599 -6.59 5.15 37.48
N SER A 600 -6.34 4.40 38.55
CA SER A 600 -6.19 5.00 39.87
C SER A 600 -5.01 4.40 40.62
N VAL A 601 -4.39 5.21 41.48
CA VAL A 601 -3.27 4.79 42.32
C VAL A 601 -3.57 5.18 43.77
N ILE A 602 -3.40 4.23 44.68
CA ILE A 602 -3.51 4.44 46.12
C ILE A 602 -2.09 4.56 46.68
N VAL A 603 -1.79 5.72 47.28
CA VAL A 603 -0.48 6.04 47.85
C VAL A 603 -0.62 6.54 49.28
N ARG A 604 0.44 6.33 50.06
CA ARG A 604 0.64 6.98 51.36
C ARG A 604 1.70 8.06 51.23
N ASP A 605 1.32 9.29 51.54
CA ASP A 605 2.20 10.47 51.57
C ASP A 605 3.18 10.39 52.75
N GLU A 606 4.21 11.24 52.78
CA GLU A 606 5.19 11.35 53.87
C GLU A 606 4.52 11.75 55.20
N ASP A 607 3.43 12.52 55.13
CA ASP A 607 2.59 12.90 56.27
C ASP A 607 1.74 11.73 56.81
N GLY A 608 1.83 10.54 56.21
CA GLY A 608 1.08 9.35 56.60
C GLY A 608 -0.36 9.29 56.08
N LYS A 609 -0.80 10.29 55.29
CA LYS A 609 -2.15 10.34 54.71
C LYS A 609 -2.30 9.40 53.53
N LEU A 610 -3.44 8.73 53.45
CA LEU A 610 -3.82 7.89 52.31
C LEU A 610 -4.54 8.72 51.24
N LEU A 611 -3.99 8.69 50.02
CA LEU A 611 -4.51 9.41 48.88
C LEU A 611 -4.87 8.41 47.77
N LEU A 612 -6.11 8.49 47.29
CA LEU A 612 -6.55 7.88 46.05
C LEU A 612 -6.45 8.93 44.94
N LEU A 613 -5.55 8.73 44.00
CA LEU A 613 -5.34 9.57 42.84
C LEU A 613 -5.95 8.87 41.62
N SER A 614 -6.81 9.55 40.87
CA SER A 614 -7.52 8.95 39.75
C SER A 614 -7.53 9.85 38.53
N LYS A 615 -7.28 9.26 37.35
CA LYS A 615 -7.35 9.90 36.04
C LYS A 615 -8.20 9.05 35.10
N GLY A 616 -9.04 9.70 34.28
CA GLY A 616 -9.90 8.95 33.37
C GLY A 616 -10.70 9.82 32.41
N ALA A 617 -11.53 9.16 31.61
CA ALA A 617 -12.42 9.84 30.66
C ALA A 617 -13.44 10.75 31.35
N ASP A 618 -13.80 11.84 30.68
CA ASP A 618 -14.77 12.84 31.12
C ASP A 618 -16.12 12.22 31.57
N ASN A 619 -16.72 11.41 30.71
CA ASN A 619 -18.02 10.80 30.98
C ASN A 619 -18.02 9.82 32.17
N VAL A 620 -16.86 9.24 32.51
CA VAL A 620 -16.72 8.29 33.63
C VAL A 620 -16.40 9.02 34.93
N MET A 621 -15.53 10.02 34.88
CA MET A 621 -15.05 10.71 36.07
C MET A 621 -16.11 11.65 36.65
N PHE A 622 -16.87 12.37 35.82
CA PHE A 622 -17.91 13.29 36.31
C PHE A 622 -19.03 12.59 37.11
N GLU A 623 -19.35 11.34 36.76
CA GLU A 623 -20.35 10.53 37.49
C GLU A 623 -19.89 10.13 38.89
N ARG A 624 -18.57 10.07 39.12
CA ARG A 624 -17.93 9.59 40.36
C ARG A 624 -17.53 10.71 41.33
N LEU A 625 -17.81 11.97 40.98
CA LEU A 625 -17.53 13.12 41.83
C LEU A 625 -18.49 13.22 43.02
N ALA A 626 -17.94 13.45 44.22
CA ALA A 626 -18.69 13.73 45.43
C ALA A 626 -19.54 15.00 45.26
N LYS A 627 -20.67 15.11 45.98
CA LYS A 627 -21.51 16.33 45.94
C LYS A 627 -20.74 17.60 46.30
N ASN A 628 -19.82 17.50 47.27
CA ASN A 628 -18.98 18.62 47.72
C ASN A 628 -17.68 18.78 46.88
N GLY A 629 -17.40 17.82 46.00
CA GLY A 629 -16.20 17.78 45.15
C GLY A 629 -16.39 18.41 43.76
N ARG A 630 -17.51 19.09 43.53
CA ARG A 630 -17.97 19.60 42.22
C ARG A 630 -17.79 21.11 42.01
N ASN A 631 -17.04 21.80 42.88
CA ASN A 631 -16.92 23.26 42.90
C ASN A 631 -16.48 23.89 41.55
N PHE A 632 -15.74 23.14 40.72
CA PHE A 632 -15.24 23.61 39.42
C PHE A 632 -15.83 22.83 38.23
N GLU A 633 -16.88 22.02 38.43
CA GLU A 633 -17.40 21.08 37.43
C GLU A 633 -17.88 21.80 36.17
N GLU A 634 -18.70 22.85 36.32
CA GLU A 634 -19.31 23.57 35.20
C GLU A 634 -18.28 24.18 34.25
N LYS A 635 -17.36 25.01 34.78
CA LYS A 635 -16.26 25.62 34.00
C LYS A 635 -15.33 24.58 33.40
N THR A 636 -14.99 23.53 34.16
CA THR A 636 -14.10 22.47 33.64
C THR A 636 -14.77 21.72 32.50
N ARG A 637 -16.09 21.49 32.56
CA ARG A 637 -16.86 20.85 31.48
C ARG A 637 -16.93 21.73 30.24
N GLU A 638 -17.09 23.05 30.40
CA GLU A 638 -16.99 24.00 29.27
C GLU A 638 -15.63 23.92 28.58
N HIS A 639 -14.53 24.00 29.34
CA HIS A 639 -13.17 23.89 28.78
C HIS A 639 -12.92 22.52 28.12
N VAL A 640 -13.41 21.42 28.72
CA VAL A 640 -13.26 20.07 28.15
C VAL A 640 -13.98 19.96 26.80
N ASN A 641 -15.18 20.53 26.68
CA ASN A 641 -15.90 20.58 25.41
C ASN A 641 -15.13 21.42 24.37
N GLU A 642 -14.61 22.59 24.76
CA GLU A 642 -13.79 23.43 23.88
C GLU A 642 -12.51 22.71 23.41
N TYR A 643 -11.83 22.01 24.32
CA TYR A 643 -10.64 21.22 23.99
C TYR A 643 -10.97 20.03 23.08
N ALA A 644 -12.09 19.36 23.33
CA ALA A 644 -12.58 18.29 22.48
C ALA A 644 -12.94 18.82 21.08
N ASP A 645 -13.58 19.98 20.97
CA ASP A 645 -13.88 20.64 19.69
C ASP A 645 -12.59 21.05 18.93
N ALA A 646 -11.53 21.40 19.67
CA ALA A 646 -10.19 21.65 19.12
C ALA A 646 -9.42 20.37 18.72
N GLY A 647 -10.00 19.19 18.95
CA GLY A 647 -9.39 17.90 18.61
C GLY A 647 -8.38 17.37 19.63
N LEU A 648 -8.34 17.93 20.83
CA LEU A 648 -7.47 17.48 21.91
C LEU A 648 -8.10 16.32 22.66
N ARG A 649 -7.27 15.35 23.07
CA ARG A 649 -7.67 14.29 23.99
C ARG A 649 -7.75 14.84 25.40
N THR A 650 -8.91 14.75 26.02
CA THR A 650 -9.15 15.27 27.36
C THR A 650 -9.22 14.15 28.40
N LEU A 651 -8.53 14.32 29.52
CA LEU A 651 -8.68 13.46 30.71
C LEU A 651 -9.00 14.31 31.93
N ILE A 652 -9.86 13.78 32.80
CA ILE A 652 -10.22 14.41 34.07
C ILE A 652 -9.35 13.83 35.18
N LEU A 653 -8.86 14.72 36.04
CA LEU A 653 -8.04 14.39 37.19
C LEU A 653 -8.81 14.69 38.46
N ALA A 654 -8.91 13.69 39.34
CA ALA A 654 -9.59 13.80 40.61
C ALA A 654 -8.85 13.03 41.69
N TYR A 655 -9.03 13.43 42.94
CA TYR A 655 -8.41 12.76 44.09
C TYR A 655 -9.41 12.58 45.22
N ARG A 656 -9.09 11.68 46.16
CA ARG A 656 -9.84 11.47 47.40
C ARG A 656 -8.88 11.13 48.53
N GLU A 657 -9.11 11.71 49.71
CA GLU A 657 -8.43 11.29 50.93
C GLU A 657 -9.22 10.10 51.51
N VAL A 658 -8.53 8.98 51.74
CA VAL A 658 -9.14 7.70 52.11
C VAL A 658 -8.91 7.43 53.59
N ASP A 659 -9.92 6.91 54.28
CA ASP A 659 -9.76 6.49 55.68
C ASP A 659 -9.00 5.14 55.78
N GLU A 660 -8.13 5.03 56.78
CA GLU A 660 -7.29 3.83 56.98
C GLU A 660 -8.12 2.55 57.14
N ASN A 661 -9.28 2.63 57.83
CA ASN A 661 -10.19 1.49 58.00
C ASN A 661 -10.84 1.06 56.69
N GLU A 662 -11.23 2.02 55.84
CA GLU A 662 -11.80 1.75 54.52
C GLU A 662 -10.78 1.05 53.62
N TYR A 663 -9.52 1.50 53.66
CA TYR A 663 -8.44 0.89 52.88
C TYR A 663 -8.11 -0.55 53.35
N ILE A 664 -8.12 -0.82 54.66
CA ILE A 664 -7.88 -2.19 55.18
C ILE A 664 -8.98 -3.14 54.70
N GLU A 665 -10.25 -2.72 54.75
CA GLU A 665 -11.38 -3.51 54.25
C GLU A 665 -11.27 -3.74 52.74
N PHE A 666 -10.96 -2.68 51.98
CA PHE A 666 -10.71 -2.76 50.55
C PHE A 666 -9.58 -3.74 50.22
N SER A 667 -8.42 -3.61 50.88
CA SER A 667 -7.24 -4.46 50.63
C SER A 667 -7.54 -5.93 50.91
N LYS A 668 -8.29 -6.23 51.98
CA LYS A 668 -8.73 -7.58 52.29
C LYS A 668 -9.63 -8.15 51.18
N ASN A 669 -10.70 -7.44 50.82
CA ASN A 669 -11.64 -7.88 49.80
C ASN A 669 -10.97 -8.00 48.42
N PHE A 670 -10.06 -7.08 48.08
CA PHE A 670 -9.31 -7.08 46.83
C PHE A 670 -8.36 -8.27 46.75
N ASN A 671 -7.65 -8.60 47.83
CA ASN A 671 -6.78 -9.79 47.87
C ASN A 671 -7.58 -11.09 47.81
N GLU A 672 -8.74 -11.16 48.48
CA GLU A 672 -9.66 -12.30 48.38
C GLU A 672 -10.17 -12.50 46.94
N ALA A 673 -10.56 -11.42 46.26
CA ALA A 673 -10.98 -11.47 44.85
C ALA A 673 -9.84 -11.85 43.90
N LYS A 674 -8.62 -11.35 44.13
CA LYS A 674 -7.42 -11.70 43.34
C LYS A 674 -7.05 -13.18 43.45
N ASN A 675 -7.29 -13.78 44.61
CA ASN A 675 -7.02 -15.20 44.90
C ASN A 675 -8.16 -16.14 44.49
N SER A 676 -9.30 -15.63 44.01
CA SER A 676 -10.41 -16.45 43.52
C SER A 676 -10.08 -17.07 42.16
N VAL A 677 -10.46 -18.35 41.97
CA VAL A 677 -10.18 -19.15 40.76
C VAL A 677 -11.44 -19.33 39.88
N THR A 678 -12.49 -18.53 40.10
CA THR A 678 -13.73 -18.58 39.30
C THR A 678 -13.65 -17.76 38.02
N ALA A 679 -14.49 -18.09 37.02
CA ALA A 679 -14.61 -17.35 35.77
C ALA A 679 -15.04 -15.88 35.96
N ASP A 680 -15.67 -15.56 37.09
CA ASP A 680 -16.13 -14.21 37.46
C ASP A 680 -15.06 -13.37 38.20
N ARG A 681 -13.78 -13.78 38.17
CA ARG A 681 -12.70 -13.07 38.88
C ARG A 681 -12.60 -11.60 38.47
N GLU A 682 -12.58 -11.32 37.16
CA GLU A 682 -12.42 -9.93 36.67
C GLU A 682 -13.59 -9.04 37.04
N SER A 683 -14.83 -9.57 36.96
CA SER A 683 -16.03 -8.80 37.31
C SER A 683 -16.10 -8.49 38.82
N LEU A 684 -15.68 -9.41 39.68
CA LEU A 684 -15.55 -9.17 41.13
C LEU A 684 -14.53 -8.08 41.45
N ILE A 685 -13.37 -8.10 40.80
CA ILE A 685 -12.32 -7.08 40.97
C ILE A 685 -12.84 -5.71 40.50
N ASP A 686 -13.54 -5.67 39.36
CA ASP A 686 -14.13 -4.45 38.84
C ASP A 686 -15.18 -3.85 39.79
N GLU A 687 -16.03 -4.68 40.41
CA GLU A 687 -17.03 -4.22 41.37
C GLU A 687 -16.38 -3.63 42.64
N ILE A 688 -15.36 -4.30 43.19
CA ILE A 688 -14.64 -3.84 44.39
C ILE A 688 -13.91 -2.53 44.13
N THR A 689 -13.21 -2.43 42.98
CA THR A 689 -12.52 -1.20 42.59
C THR A 689 -13.49 -0.06 42.31
N GLU A 690 -14.66 -0.34 41.72
CA GLU A 690 -15.68 0.66 41.48
C GLU A 690 -16.29 1.24 42.76
N ARG A 691 -16.41 0.46 43.83
CA ARG A 691 -16.82 0.99 45.14
C ARG A 691 -15.78 1.95 45.72
N MET A 692 -14.50 1.63 45.56
CA MET A 692 -13.39 2.43 46.07
C MET A 692 -13.23 3.78 45.35
N GLU A 693 -13.61 3.86 44.08
CA GLU A 693 -13.42 5.03 43.21
C GLU A 693 -14.63 5.99 43.17
N ARG A 694 -15.46 5.99 44.22
CA ARG A 694 -16.59 6.93 44.39
C ARG A 694 -16.21 8.10 45.28
N ASP A 695 -16.99 9.17 45.17
CA ASP A 695 -16.85 10.39 45.98
C ASP A 695 -15.51 11.11 45.80
N LEU A 696 -15.05 11.21 44.55
CA LEU A 696 -13.82 11.92 44.18
C LEU A 696 -14.00 13.44 44.20
N ILE A 697 -12.92 14.18 44.43
CA ILE A 697 -12.85 15.65 44.38
C ILE A 697 -12.12 16.06 43.09
N LEU A 698 -12.77 16.89 42.28
CA LEU A 698 -12.24 17.35 41.00
C LEU A 698 -11.06 18.30 41.19
N LEU A 699 -9.92 18.02 40.54
CA LEU A 699 -8.77 18.93 40.45
C LEU A 699 -8.81 19.74 39.16
N GLY A 700 -9.12 19.08 38.04
CA GLY A 700 -9.07 19.70 36.72
C GLY A 700 -9.11 18.70 35.58
N ALA A 701 -8.69 19.16 34.40
CA ALA A 701 -8.60 18.38 33.18
C ALA A 701 -7.30 18.68 32.42
N THR A 702 -6.75 17.68 31.74
CA THR A 702 -5.62 17.83 30.80
C THR A 702 -6.11 17.76 29.37
N ALA A 703 -5.39 18.39 28.44
CA ALA A 703 -5.64 18.31 27.01
C ALA A 703 -4.34 18.04 26.25
N VAL A 704 -4.33 16.90 25.55
CA VAL A 704 -3.16 16.36 24.82
C VAL A 704 -3.47 16.31 23.34
N GLU A 705 -2.56 16.78 22.50
CA GLU A 705 -2.70 16.72 21.03
C GLU A 705 -2.04 15.45 20.49
N ASP A 706 -2.77 14.68 19.67
CA ASP A 706 -2.19 13.67 18.80
C ASP A 706 -1.76 14.35 17.50
N LYS A 707 -0.46 14.61 17.39
CA LYS A 707 0.09 15.45 16.33
C LYS A 707 -0.06 14.82 14.94
N LEU A 708 -0.49 15.62 13.97
CA LEU A 708 -0.50 15.21 12.56
C LEU A 708 0.94 15.05 12.02
N GLN A 709 1.13 14.19 11.02
CA GLN A 709 2.40 14.22 10.29
C GLN A 709 2.56 15.51 9.50
N ASN A 710 3.80 15.95 9.36
CA ASN A 710 4.15 17.18 8.65
C ASN A 710 3.57 17.18 7.22
N GLY A 711 2.75 18.18 6.88
CA GLY A 711 2.21 18.38 5.54
C GLY A 711 1.03 17.48 5.15
N VAL A 712 0.43 16.73 6.09
CA VAL A 712 -0.76 15.91 5.84
C VAL A 712 -1.94 16.73 5.29
N PRO A 713 -2.34 17.88 5.86
CA PRO A 713 -3.48 18.64 5.36
C PRO A 713 -3.30 19.13 3.92
N ASP A 714 -2.09 19.59 3.57
CA ASP A 714 -1.77 20.08 2.22
C ASP A 714 -1.77 18.93 1.21
N CYS A 715 -1.21 17.78 1.59
CA CYS A 715 -1.21 16.58 0.76
C CYS A 715 -2.65 16.12 0.47
N ILE A 716 -3.50 16.02 1.49
CA ILE A 716 -4.91 15.64 1.34
C ILE A 716 -5.66 16.62 0.43
N ASP A 717 -5.43 17.93 0.58
CA ASP A 717 -6.10 18.91 -0.28
C ASP A 717 -5.66 18.80 -1.75
N LYS A 718 -4.36 18.58 -2.04
CA LYS A 718 -3.89 18.34 -3.42
C LYS A 718 -4.43 17.05 -4.03
N LEU A 719 -4.47 15.96 -3.26
CA LEU A 719 -5.04 14.68 -3.72
C LEU A 719 -6.56 14.80 -3.98
N ALA A 720 -7.27 15.55 -3.13
CA ALA A 720 -8.68 15.85 -3.34
C ALA A 720 -8.90 16.71 -4.60
N GLN A 721 -8.03 17.71 -4.86
CA GLN A 721 -8.04 18.50 -6.11
C GLN A 721 -7.76 17.65 -7.35
N ALA A 722 -6.93 16.61 -7.24
CA ALA A 722 -6.72 15.62 -8.29
C ALA A 722 -7.95 14.73 -8.56
N GLY A 723 -8.99 14.82 -7.72
CA GLY A 723 -10.22 14.04 -7.84
C GLY A 723 -10.14 12.65 -7.21
N ILE A 724 -9.16 12.42 -6.34
CA ILE A 724 -8.99 11.17 -5.59
C ILE A 724 -9.86 11.22 -4.34
N LYS A 725 -10.63 10.15 -4.09
CA LYS A 725 -11.46 10.01 -2.89
C LYS A 725 -10.63 9.43 -1.76
N ILE A 726 -10.72 10.01 -0.56
CA ILE A 726 -9.97 9.54 0.61
C ILE A 726 -10.98 9.05 1.64
N TRP A 727 -10.80 7.79 2.05
CA TRP A 727 -11.62 7.11 3.03
C TRP A 727 -10.72 6.77 4.22
N VAL A 728 -11.11 7.16 5.42
CA VAL A 728 -10.34 6.88 6.64
C VAL A 728 -10.99 5.73 7.38
N LEU A 729 -10.22 4.67 7.63
CA LEU A 729 -10.66 3.49 8.37
C LEU A 729 -9.87 3.43 9.67
N THR A 730 -10.48 3.77 10.80
CA THR A 730 -9.77 3.88 12.08
C THR A 730 -10.39 2.99 13.16
N GLY A 731 -9.55 2.52 14.09
CA GLY A 731 -9.97 1.89 15.34
C GLY A 731 -10.45 2.90 16.39
N ASP A 732 -10.20 4.20 16.19
CA ASP A 732 -10.53 5.25 17.16
C ASP A 732 -12.04 5.50 17.28
N LYS A 733 -12.41 6.21 18.35
CA LYS A 733 -13.77 6.68 18.58
C LYS A 733 -14.21 7.68 17.49
N MET A 734 -15.52 7.82 17.35
CA MET A 734 -16.12 8.66 16.33
C MET A 734 -15.74 10.13 16.48
N GLU A 735 -15.75 10.67 17.70
CA GLU A 735 -15.47 12.08 17.96
C GLU A 735 -14.03 12.44 17.56
N THR A 736 -13.06 11.63 17.98
CA THR A 736 -11.65 11.79 17.62
C THR A 736 -11.44 11.70 16.11
N ALA A 737 -12.09 10.74 15.45
CA ALA A 737 -11.99 10.57 14.00
C ALA A 737 -12.57 11.76 13.23
N ILE A 738 -13.67 12.36 13.72
CA ILE A 738 -14.27 13.57 13.14
C ILE A 738 -13.32 14.76 13.30
N ASN A 739 -12.74 14.96 14.48
CA ASN A 739 -11.83 16.07 14.75
C ASN A 739 -10.56 16.00 13.90
N ILE A 740 -9.96 14.81 13.80
CA ILE A 740 -8.85 14.57 12.88
C ILE A 740 -9.29 14.77 11.43
N GLY A 741 -10.51 14.37 11.09
CA GLY A 741 -11.12 14.66 9.79
C GLY A 741 -11.13 16.16 9.48
N PHE A 742 -11.48 17.02 10.43
CA PHE A 742 -11.42 18.48 10.26
C PHE A 742 -9.98 19.00 10.20
N ALA A 743 -9.09 18.51 11.05
CA ALA A 743 -7.68 18.89 11.08
C ALA A 743 -6.97 18.60 9.75
N CYS A 744 -7.15 17.38 9.25
CA CYS A 744 -6.65 16.90 7.96
C CYS A 744 -7.34 17.54 6.75
N SER A 745 -8.32 18.42 6.94
CA SER A 745 -9.14 19.04 5.88
C SER A 745 -9.95 18.05 5.03
N LEU A 746 -10.15 16.85 5.55
CA LEU A 746 -10.97 15.81 4.99
C LEU A 746 -12.46 16.15 5.17
N LEU A 747 -12.84 16.63 6.35
CA LEU A 747 -14.13 17.22 6.67
C LEU A 747 -14.04 18.74 6.61
N ARG A 748 -15.14 19.39 6.17
CA ARG A 748 -15.26 20.85 6.09
C ARG A 748 -16.53 21.28 6.80
N GLN A 749 -16.53 22.46 7.40
CA GLN A 749 -17.71 23.00 8.10
C GLN A 749 -18.96 23.10 7.21
N GLU A 750 -18.79 23.24 5.89
CA GLU A 750 -19.89 23.30 4.92
C GLU A 750 -20.41 21.91 4.48
N MET A 751 -19.72 20.82 4.84
CA MET A 751 -20.13 19.47 4.47
C MET A 751 -21.25 18.97 5.40
N LYS A 752 -22.31 18.40 4.81
CA LYS A 752 -23.35 17.72 5.58
C LYS A 752 -22.87 16.32 5.97
N GLN A 753 -22.97 16.00 7.26
CA GLN A 753 -22.54 14.72 7.80
C GLN A 753 -23.72 13.74 7.83
N ILE A 754 -23.54 12.55 7.27
CA ILE A 754 -24.45 11.42 7.37
C ILE A 754 -23.84 10.46 8.38
N ILE A 755 -24.43 10.39 9.58
CA ILE A 755 -23.92 9.56 10.68
C ILE A 755 -24.76 8.29 10.77
N ILE A 756 -24.11 7.14 10.68
CA ILE A 756 -24.73 5.82 10.84
C ILE A 756 -24.24 5.19 12.15
N ASN A 757 -25.07 5.23 13.18
CA ASN A 757 -24.75 4.68 14.49
C ASN A 757 -25.92 3.86 15.08
N LEU A 758 -25.57 2.93 15.95
CA LEU A 758 -26.50 2.10 16.71
C LEU A 758 -26.76 2.64 18.13
N GLU A 759 -26.21 3.82 18.46
CA GLU A 759 -26.33 4.45 19.78
C GLU A 759 -27.69 5.15 20.04
N THR A 760 -28.76 4.71 19.38
CA THR A 760 -30.11 5.26 19.54
C THR A 760 -30.69 4.83 20.91
N PRO A 761 -31.41 5.70 21.65
CA PRO A 761 -31.98 5.37 22.96
C PRO A 761 -32.86 4.10 22.98
N HIS A 762 -33.53 3.79 21.87
CA HIS A 762 -34.31 2.56 21.69
C HIS A 762 -33.44 1.29 21.73
N ILE A 763 -32.27 1.31 21.08
CA ILE A 763 -31.37 0.15 21.01
C ILE A 763 -30.65 -0.02 22.36
N LYS A 764 -30.24 1.08 23.01
CA LYS A 764 -29.67 1.04 24.37
C LYS A 764 -30.65 0.48 25.40
N ALA A 765 -31.95 0.71 25.24
CA ALA A 765 -32.99 0.13 26.11
C ALA A 765 -33.13 -1.39 25.90
N LEU A 766 -33.03 -1.87 24.66
CA LEU A 766 -33.03 -3.30 24.33
C LEU A 766 -31.75 -4.01 24.78
N GLU A 767 -30.58 -3.37 24.64
CA GLU A 767 -29.31 -3.89 25.18
C GLU A 767 -29.40 -4.09 26.71
N LYS A 768 -30.07 -3.19 27.44
CA LYS A 768 -30.33 -3.33 28.88
C LYS A 768 -31.32 -4.45 29.22
N ALA A 769 -32.22 -4.81 28.29
CA ALA A 769 -33.20 -5.88 28.47
C ALA A 769 -32.63 -7.28 28.18
N GLY A 770 -31.49 -7.38 27.47
CA GLY A 770 -30.73 -8.63 27.31
C GLY A 770 -31.23 -9.60 26.23
N GLU A 771 -32.22 -9.23 25.42
CA GLU A 771 -32.76 -10.09 24.35
C GLU A 771 -31.95 -10.01 23.05
N LYS A 772 -31.04 -10.98 22.83
CA LYS A 772 -30.10 -10.99 21.69
C LYS A 772 -30.76 -10.91 20.31
N ASP A 773 -31.82 -11.70 20.06
CA ASP A 773 -32.47 -11.77 18.75
C ASP A 773 -33.22 -10.46 18.39
N ALA A 774 -33.87 -9.84 19.38
CA ALA A 774 -34.55 -8.57 19.21
C ALA A 774 -33.57 -7.40 18.96
N ILE A 775 -32.40 -7.43 19.61
CA ILE A 775 -31.32 -6.46 19.38
C ILE A 775 -30.81 -6.55 17.95
N GLU A 776 -30.57 -7.77 17.45
CA GLU A 776 -30.03 -7.99 16.11
C GLU A 776 -30.99 -7.50 15.01
N GLN A 777 -32.29 -7.82 15.13
CA GLN A 777 -33.29 -7.38 14.17
C GLN A 777 -33.49 -5.85 14.20
N ALA A 778 -33.63 -5.25 15.38
CA ALA A 778 -33.81 -3.80 15.52
C ALA A 778 -32.58 -3.01 15.03
N SER A 779 -31.37 -3.53 15.29
CA SER A 779 -30.12 -2.94 14.82
C SER A 779 -30.02 -2.96 13.30
N ARG A 780 -30.36 -4.11 12.69
CA ARG A 780 -30.39 -4.29 11.23
C ARG A 780 -31.37 -3.32 10.56
N GLU A 781 -32.60 -3.23 11.06
CA GLU A 781 -33.62 -2.33 10.52
C GLU A 781 -33.22 -0.85 10.65
N SER A 782 -32.63 -0.45 11.79
CA SER A 782 -32.14 0.91 12.01
C SER A 782 -31.06 1.31 11.01
N VAL A 783 -30.07 0.44 10.78
CA VAL A 783 -28.96 0.71 9.85
C VAL A 783 -29.48 0.85 8.42
N VAL A 784 -30.41 -0.01 7.99
CA VAL A 784 -31.04 0.08 6.67
C VAL A 784 -31.79 1.40 6.50
N LYS A 785 -32.61 1.79 7.48
CA LYS A 785 -33.37 3.04 7.44
C LYS A 785 -32.44 4.26 7.32
N GLN A 786 -31.39 4.32 8.13
CA GLN A 786 -30.40 5.41 8.08
C GLN A 786 -29.68 5.47 6.73
N MET A 787 -29.37 4.33 6.11
CA MET A 787 -28.78 4.27 4.77
C MET A 787 -29.75 4.76 3.68
N GLU A 788 -31.04 4.40 3.76
CA GLU A 788 -32.07 4.86 2.82
C GLU A 788 -32.30 6.37 2.94
N GLU A 789 -32.37 6.90 4.15
CA GLU A 789 -32.46 8.34 4.42
C GLU A 789 -31.24 9.09 3.86
N GLY A 790 -30.02 8.58 4.11
CA GLY A 790 -28.79 9.13 3.55
C GLY A 790 -28.77 9.14 2.02
N LYS A 791 -29.27 8.06 1.39
CA LYS A 791 -29.35 7.96 -0.08
C LYS A 791 -30.39 8.92 -0.67
N ALA A 792 -31.51 9.12 0.04
CA ALA A 792 -32.52 10.11 -0.35
C ALA A 792 -31.94 11.53 -0.33
N LEU A 793 -31.15 11.89 0.69
CA LEU A 793 -30.47 13.19 0.79
C LEU A 793 -29.50 13.43 -0.37
N LEU A 794 -28.70 12.42 -0.74
CA LEU A 794 -27.79 12.50 -1.89
C LEU A 794 -28.55 12.69 -3.21
N THR A 795 -29.66 11.97 -3.40
CA THR A 795 -30.44 12.02 -4.63
C THR A 795 -31.16 13.37 -4.78
N ALA A 796 -31.70 13.91 -3.68
CA ALA A 796 -32.33 15.23 -3.64
C ALA A 796 -31.32 16.37 -3.93
N SER A 797 -30.07 16.20 -3.52
CA SER A 797 -29.01 17.21 -3.74
C SER A 797 -28.42 17.15 -5.15
N SER A 798 -28.48 15.99 -5.81
CA SER A 798 -28.01 15.82 -7.19
C SER A 798 -28.94 16.46 -8.23
N SER A 799 -30.21 16.67 -7.90
CA SER A 799 -31.22 17.29 -8.76
C SER A 799 -31.34 18.81 -8.57
N ALA A 800 -30.94 19.34 -7.41
CA ALA A 800 -30.79 20.77 -7.19
C ALA A 800 -29.44 21.26 -7.77
N SER A 801 -29.40 22.43 -8.40
CA SER A 801 -28.18 23.04 -8.96
C SER A 801 -27.11 23.42 -7.91
N SER A 802 -27.31 23.05 -6.65
CA SER A 802 -26.37 23.14 -5.54
C SER A 802 -25.67 21.80 -5.30
N HIS A 803 -24.44 21.66 -5.79
CA HIS A 803 -23.54 20.56 -5.40
C HIS A 803 -23.12 20.71 -3.93
N GLU A 804 -23.97 20.29 -2.99
CA GLU A 804 -23.60 20.14 -1.58
C GLU A 804 -22.73 18.89 -1.40
N ALA A 805 -21.62 19.02 -0.66
CA ALA A 805 -20.72 17.91 -0.38
C ALA A 805 -21.14 17.18 0.91
N PHE A 806 -21.17 15.85 0.86
CA PHE A 806 -21.55 14.99 1.98
C PHE A 806 -20.36 14.18 2.49
N ALA A 807 -20.33 13.95 3.80
CA ALA A 807 -19.39 13.05 4.46
C ALA A 807 -20.16 11.93 5.16
N LEU A 808 -19.74 10.67 4.97
CA LEU A 808 -20.33 9.51 5.63
C LEU A 808 -19.49 9.10 6.83
N ILE A 809 -20.10 8.97 8.00
CA ILE A 809 -19.46 8.51 9.24
C ILE A 809 -20.20 7.27 9.71
N ILE A 810 -19.51 6.14 9.86
CA ILE A 810 -20.13 4.87 10.26
C ILE A 810 -19.33 4.22 11.39
N ASP A 811 -20.03 3.72 12.41
CA ASP A 811 -19.42 2.98 13.52
C ASP A 811 -19.18 1.50 13.18
N GLY A 812 -18.17 0.88 13.79
CA GLY A 812 -17.76 -0.50 13.53
C GLY A 812 -18.85 -1.54 13.81
N LYS A 813 -19.74 -1.32 14.79
CA LYS A 813 -20.89 -2.19 15.02
C LYS A 813 -21.90 -2.11 13.88
N SER A 814 -22.24 -0.89 13.43
CA SER A 814 -23.12 -0.65 12.29
C SER A 814 -22.52 -1.21 10.99
N LEU A 815 -21.19 -1.13 10.84
CA LEU A 815 -20.46 -1.57 9.66
C LEU A 815 -20.60 -3.09 9.45
N THR A 816 -20.68 -3.89 10.51
CA THR A 816 -20.89 -5.34 10.42
C THR A 816 -22.18 -5.66 9.66
N TYR A 817 -23.29 -5.02 10.01
CA TYR A 817 -24.57 -5.18 9.33
C TYR A 817 -24.55 -4.58 7.91
N ALA A 818 -23.84 -3.45 7.71
CA ALA A 818 -23.73 -2.83 6.40
C ALA A 818 -22.90 -3.65 5.39
N LEU A 819 -21.99 -4.51 5.87
CA LEU A 819 -21.13 -5.39 5.06
C LEU A 819 -21.79 -6.73 4.70
N GLU A 820 -22.99 -7.04 5.22
CA GLU A 820 -23.75 -8.22 4.84
C GLU A 820 -24.12 -8.22 3.35
N ASP A 821 -24.26 -9.41 2.76
CA ASP A 821 -24.44 -9.58 1.31
C ASP A 821 -25.69 -8.87 0.75
N ASP A 822 -26.73 -8.70 1.57
CA ASP A 822 -27.99 -8.04 1.21
C ASP A 822 -27.84 -6.52 1.07
N PHE A 823 -26.99 -5.88 1.90
CA PHE A 823 -26.91 -4.42 2.01
C PHE A 823 -25.60 -3.82 1.51
N LYS A 824 -24.55 -4.63 1.31
CA LYS A 824 -23.22 -4.16 0.87
C LYS A 824 -23.26 -3.26 -0.37
N LYS A 825 -24.19 -3.50 -1.31
CA LYS A 825 -24.34 -2.68 -2.51
C LYS A 825 -24.96 -1.32 -2.19
N MET A 826 -25.94 -1.28 -1.29
CA MET A 826 -26.56 -0.02 -0.84
C MET A 826 -25.55 0.84 -0.10
N PHE A 827 -24.79 0.24 0.82
CA PHE A 827 -23.70 0.91 1.53
C PHE A 827 -22.66 1.48 0.55
N LEU A 828 -22.24 0.68 -0.44
CA LEU A 828 -21.28 1.14 -1.45
C LEU A 828 -21.82 2.30 -2.30
N ASP A 829 -23.08 2.25 -2.73
CA ASP A 829 -23.71 3.34 -3.49
C ASP A 829 -23.75 4.64 -2.68
N LEU A 830 -24.10 4.56 -1.39
CA LEU A 830 -24.11 5.68 -0.45
C LEU A 830 -22.70 6.26 -0.26
N ALA A 831 -21.73 5.40 0.05
CA ALA A 831 -20.35 5.77 0.31
C ALA A 831 -19.66 6.35 -0.93
N THR A 832 -19.95 5.83 -2.13
CA THR A 832 -19.41 6.36 -3.39
C THR A 832 -20.06 7.69 -3.79
N GLY A 833 -21.27 7.99 -3.35
CA GLY A 833 -21.91 9.29 -3.52
C GLY A 833 -21.35 10.37 -2.59
N CYS A 834 -20.76 9.98 -1.46
CA CYS A 834 -20.12 10.90 -0.53
C CYS A 834 -18.73 11.34 -1.01
N ALA A 835 -18.30 12.53 -0.60
CA ALA A 835 -16.99 13.09 -0.91
C ALA A 835 -15.89 12.51 0.00
N SER A 836 -16.24 12.24 1.26
CA SER A 836 -15.38 11.62 2.28
C SER A 836 -16.16 10.55 3.04
N VAL A 837 -15.45 9.52 3.50
CA VAL A 837 -15.99 8.43 4.31
C VAL A 837 -15.06 8.18 5.49
N ILE A 838 -15.60 8.08 6.70
CA ILE A 838 -14.87 7.75 7.92
C ILE A 838 -15.55 6.54 8.56
N CYS A 839 -14.84 5.43 8.66
CA CYS A 839 -15.26 4.26 9.42
C CYS A 839 -14.54 4.27 10.76
N CYS A 840 -15.29 4.34 11.85
CA CYS A 840 -14.78 4.41 13.22
C CYS A 840 -14.83 3.02 13.86
N ARG A 841 -14.01 2.77 14.89
CA ARG A 841 -13.93 1.48 15.63
C ARG A 841 -13.87 0.24 14.72
N SER A 842 -13.17 0.36 13.59
CA SER A 842 -13.07 -0.71 12.60
C SER A 842 -11.98 -1.71 12.99
N SER A 843 -12.34 -2.99 13.09
CA SER A 843 -11.37 -4.08 13.29
C SER A 843 -10.50 -4.32 12.04
N PRO A 844 -9.30 -4.92 12.17
CA PRO A 844 -8.43 -5.25 11.03
C PRO A 844 -9.15 -6.03 9.93
N LYS A 845 -9.99 -7.00 10.31
CA LYS A 845 -10.80 -7.78 9.38
C LYS A 845 -11.84 -6.93 8.65
N GLN A 846 -12.49 -6.00 9.34
CA GLN A 846 -13.43 -5.06 8.71
C GLN A 846 -12.73 -4.12 7.74
N LYS A 847 -11.52 -3.62 8.06
CA LYS A 847 -10.71 -2.79 7.14
C LYS A 847 -10.46 -3.51 5.81
N ALA A 848 -10.05 -4.78 5.88
CA ALA A 848 -9.85 -5.62 4.70
C ALA A 848 -11.15 -5.85 3.90
N LEU A 849 -12.27 -6.10 4.58
CA LEU A 849 -13.58 -6.30 3.94
C LEU A 849 -14.10 -5.04 3.22
N VAL A 850 -13.97 -3.86 3.84
CA VAL A 850 -14.32 -2.57 3.21
C VAL A 850 -13.46 -2.36 1.97
N THR A 851 -12.14 -2.59 2.07
CA THR A 851 -11.22 -2.48 0.94
C THR A 851 -11.62 -3.37 -0.23
N ARG A 852 -11.94 -4.63 0.06
CA ARG A 852 -12.41 -5.60 -0.93
C ARG A 852 -13.75 -5.18 -1.54
N LEU A 853 -14.67 -4.62 -0.76
CA LEU A 853 -15.96 -4.11 -1.25
C LEU A 853 -15.76 -2.94 -2.22
N VAL A 854 -14.91 -1.96 -1.88
CA VAL A 854 -14.63 -0.82 -2.75
C VAL A 854 -13.96 -1.27 -4.05
N LYS A 855 -12.95 -2.15 -3.96
CA LYS A 855 -12.23 -2.70 -5.11
C LYS A 855 -13.14 -3.46 -6.06
N SER A 856 -13.88 -4.44 -5.54
CA SER A 856 -14.75 -5.30 -6.36
C SER A 856 -16.01 -4.59 -6.84
N GLY A 857 -16.57 -3.68 -6.04
CA GLY A 857 -17.81 -3.00 -6.34
C GLY A 857 -17.66 -1.80 -7.28
N THR A 858 -16.59 -1.00 -7.12
CA THR A 858 -16.34 0.13 -8.05
C THR A 858 -15.64 -0.32 -9.34
N GLY A 859 -14.83 -1.39 -9.29
CA GLY A 859 -13.98 -1.82 -10.40
C GLY A 859 -12.92 -0.78 -10.80
N LYS A 860 -12.58 0.14 -9.90
CA LYS A 860 -11.53 1.15 -10.04
C LYS A 860 -10.33 0.81 -9.17
N THR A 861 -9.17 1.39 -9.48
CA THR A 861 -7.92 1.12 -8.77
C THR A 861 -7.99 1.71 -7.35
N THR A 862 -7.82 0.85 -6.34
CA THR A 862 -7.80 1.22 -4.93
C THR A 862 -6.39 1.17 -4.36
N LEU A 863 -6.02 2.21 -3.62
CA LEU A 863 -4.77 2.28 -2.87
C LEU A 863 -5.09 2.20 -1.37
N ALA A 864 -4.37 1.38 -0.62
CA ALA A 864 -4.40 1.38 0.83
C ALA A 864 -3.07 1.91 1.38
N ILE A 865 -3.14 2.71 2.45
CA ILE A 865 -1.96 3.21 3.17
C ILE A 865 -2.12 2.99 4.68
N GLY A 866 -1.06 2.50 5.30
CA GLY A 866 -1.01 2.14 6.72
C GLY A 866 0.43 1.94 7.19
N ASP A 867 0.66 1.93 8.50
CA ASP A 867 1.97 1.74 9.13
C ASP A 867 2.01 0.53 10.08
N GLY A 868 0.88 0.17 10.68
CA GLY A 868 0.79 -0.92 11.66
C GLY A 868 0.43 -2.30 11.08
N ALA A 869 0.59 -3.34 11.89
CA ALA A 869 0.21 -4.71 11.54
C ALA A 869 -1.31 -4.87 11.30
N ASN A 870 -2.12 -4.05 11.98
CA ASN A 870 -3.58 -3.97 11.79
C ASN A 870 -4.00 -3.61 10.36
N ASP A 871 -3.11 -3.01 9.59
CA ASP A 871 -3.37 -2.55 8.24
C ASP A 871 -2.89 -3.55 7.18
N VAL A 872 -2.15 -4.60 7.55
CA VAL A 872 -1.60 -5.58 6.60
C VAL A 872 -2.70 -6.19 5.73
N GLY A 873 -3.83 -6.58 6.34
CA GLY A 873 -4.98 -7.11 5.61
C GLY A 873 -5.59 -6.09 4.62
N MET A 874 -5.60 -4.81 4.99
CA MET A 874 -6.05 -3.70 4.13
C MET A 874 -5.08 -3.50 2.95
N LEU A 875 -3.76 -3.48 3.21
CA LEU A 875 -2.70 -3.28 2.23
C LEU A 875 -2.62 -4.41 1.19
N GLN A 876 -2.80 -5.65 1.62
CA GLN A 876 -2.77 -6.82 0.75
C GLN A 876 -4.02 -6.94 -0.14
N GLU A 877 -5.20 -6.58 0.37
CA GLU A 877 -6.46 -6.62 -0.38
C GLU A 877 -6.56 -5.51 -1.45
N ALA A 878 -5.98 -4.33 -1.20
CA ALA A 878 -5.95 -3.23 -2.16
C ALA A 878 -5.20 -3.57 -3.46
N ASP A 879 -5.50 -2.86 -4.56
CA ASP A 879 -4.72 -3.00 -5.79
C ASP A 879 -3.26 -2.55 -5.59
N ILE A 880 -3.04 -1.54 -4.74
CA ILE A 880 -1.72 -1.04 -4.34
C ILE A 880 -1.71 -0.87 -2.83
N GLY A 881 -0.73 -1.49 -2.15
CA GLY A 881 -0.47 -1.26 -0.73
C GLY A 881 0.73 -0.35 -0.53
N VAL A 882 0.57 0.74 0.21
CA VAL A 882 1.65 1.65 0.61
C VAL A 882 1.89 1.53 2.11
N GLY A 883 3.09 1.10 2.51
CA GLY A 883 3.50 1.02 3.90
C GLY A 883 4.21 2.30 4.33
N ILE A 884 3.80 2.89 5.45
CA ILE A 884 4.57 3.97 6.08
C ILE A 884 5.63 3.35 6.99
N SER A 885 6.88 3.78 6.84
CA SER A 885 8.01 3.35 7.67
C SER A 885 8.05 4.13 8.97
N GLY A 886 6.96 4.05 9.73
CA GLY A 886 6.72 4.77 10.97
C GLY A 886 7.43 4.15 12.17
N VAL A 887 6.95 4.52 13.36
CA VAL A 887 7.43 3.99 14.63
C VAL A 887 6.85 2.61 14.90
N GLU A 888 5.59 2.33 14.49
CA GLU A 888 4.77 1.13 14.78
C GLU A 888 5.23 -0.21 14.14
N GLY A 889 6.52 -0.34 13.84
CA GLY A 889 7.12 -1.60 13.36
C GLY A 889 7.24 -1.69 11.84
N MET A 890 7.86 -2.77 11.35
CA MET A 890 8.19 -2.93 9.92
C MET A 890 7.18 -3.80 9.14
N GLN A 891 6.14 -4.34 9.77
CA GLN A 891 5.25 -5.32 9.11
C GLN A 891 4.45 -4.76 7.95
N ALA A 892 3.86 -3.57 8.11
CA ALA A 892 3.16 -2.91 7.02
C ALA A 892 4.11 -2.65 5.84
N VAL A 893 5.33 -2.22 6.13
CA VAL A 893 6.39 -2.01 5.13
C VAL A 893 6.75 -3.31 4.42
N MET A 894 6.93 -4.42 5.14
CA MET A 894 7.29 -5.72 4.55
C MET A 894 6.18 -6.30 3.68
N SER A 895 4.92 -6.05 4.06
CA SER A 895 3.71 -6.52 3.36
C SER A 895 3.19 -5.57 2.27
N SER A 896 3.76 -4.38 2.15
CA SER A 896 3.38 -3.36 1.17
C SER A 896 4.11 -3.50 -0.17
N ASP A 897 3.52 -2.91 -1.22
CA ASP A 897 4.14 -2.83 -2.55
C ASP A 897 5.18 -1.70 -2.62
N ILE A 898 4.93 -0.60 -1.90
CA ILE A 898 5.80 0.58 -1.83
C ILE A 898 5.89 1.04 -0.38
N ALA A 899 7.10 1.29 0.08
CA ALA A 899 7.36 1.87 1.38
C ALA A 899 7.70 3.35 1.24
N ILE A 900 7.08 4.21 2.05
CA ILE A 900 7.45 5.63 2.18
C ILE A 900 7.65 5.96 3.66
N ALA A 901 8.44 6.98 3.98
CA ALA A 901 8.69 7.33 5.38
C ALA A 901 7.59 8.19 6.02
N GLN A 902 6.90 9.02 5.23
CA GLN A 902 5.86 9.95 5.71
C GLN A 902 4.71 10.05 4.72
N PHE A 903 3.51 10.37 5.21
CA PHE A 903 2.31 10.54 4.40
C PHE A 903 2.44 11.61 3.31
N ARG A 904 3.16 12.71 3.59
CA ARG A 904 3.39 13.80 2.60
C ARG A 904 4.12 13.36 1.34
N TYR A 905 4.82 12.23 1.34
CA TYR A 905 5.46 11.74 0.11
C TYR A 905 4.45 11.11 -0.86
N LEU A 906 3.23 10.83 -0.40
CA LEU A 906 2.15 10.30 -1.23
C LEU A 906 1.74 11.27 -2.36
N GLU A 907 1.73 12.59 -2.11
CA GLU A 907 1.47 13.58 -3.17
C GLU A 907 2.51 13.49 -4.28
N ARG A 908 3.79 13.27 -3.95
CA ARG A 908 4.86 13.13 -4.93
C ARG A 908 4.76 11.81 -5.69
N LEU A 909 4.55 10.73 -4.94
CA LEU A 909 4.46 9.38 -5.47
C LEU A 909 3.33 9.26 -6.51
N LEU A 910 2.16 9.81 -6.22
CA LEU A 910 1.00 9.71 -7.13
C LEU A 910 1.04 10.77 -8.23
N LEU A 911 1.13 12.07 -7.87
CA LEU A 911 0.97 13.15 -8.85
C LEU A 911 2.14 13.27 -9.83
N VAL A 912 3.35 12.88 -9.41
CA VAL A 912 4.55 12.94 -10.25
C VAL A 912 4.87 11.56 -10.82
N HIS A 913 5.29 10.62 -9.97
CA HIS A 913 5.74 9.30 -10.44
C HIS A 913 4.61 8.48 -11.04
N GLY A 914 3.45 8.41 -10.37
CA GLY A 914 2.29 7.67 -10.86
C GLY A 914 1.80 8.16 -12.22
N HIS A 915 1.61 9.48 -12.35
CA HIS A 915 1.24 10.11 -13.62
C HIS A 915 2.26 9.83 -14.73
N TRP A 916 3.56 10.02 -14.46
CA TRP A 916 4.62 9.74 -15.44
C TRP A 916 4.66 8.27 -15.84
N CYS A 917 4.62 7.34 -14.89
CA CYS A 917 4.64 5.90 -15.16
C CYS A 917 3.43 5.49 -16.02
N TYR A 918 2.24 5.98 -15.70
CA TYR A 918 1.02 5.73 -16.51
C TYR A 918 1.17 6.28 -17.94
N SER A 919 1.60 7.53 -18.08
CA SER A 919 1.74 8.20 -19.38
C SER A 919 2.81 7.54 -20.26
N ARG A 920 3.96 7.21 -19.68
CA ARG A 920 5.09 6.51 -20.34
C ARG A 920 4.68 5.14 -20.83
N ILE A 921 4.14 4.29 -19.96
CA ILE A 921 3.74 2.92 -20.32
C ILE A 921 2.62 2.92 -21.35
N SER A 922 1.62 3.80 -21.20
CA SER A 922 0.52 3.91 -22.16
C SER A 922 1.00 4.30 -23.56
N SER A 923 1.88 5.30 -23.65
CA SER A 923 2.44 5.78 -24.92
C SER A 923 3.37 4.74 -25.56
N MET A 924 4.21 4.11 -24.74
CA MET A 924 5.10 3.02 -25.14
C MET A 924 4.34 1.84 -25.76
N ILE A 925 3.28 1.35 -25.11
CA ILE A 925 2.47 0.22 -25.61
C ILE A 925 1.79 0.58 -26.94
N CYS A 926 1.16 1.76 -27.02
CA CYS A 926 0.50 2.21 -28.24
C CYS A 926 1.49 2.29 -29.42
N TYR A 927 2.68 2.80 -29.15
CA TYR A 927 3.74 2.90 -30.14
C TYR A 927 4.29 1.52 -30.55
N PHE A 928 4.41 0.58 -29.60
CA PHE A 928 4.80 -0.81 -29.89
C PHE A 928 3.82 -1.48 -30.87
N PHE A 929 2.51 -1.25 -30.71
CA PHE A 929 1.54 -1.77 -31.67
C PHE A 929 1.66 -1.09 -33.03
N TYR A 930 1.81 0.24 -33.06
CA TYR A 930 2.05 0.97 -34.30
C TYR A 930 3.22 0.40 -35.10
N LYS A 931 4.42 0.28 -34.50
CA LYS A 931 5.62 -0.18 -35.21
C LYS A 931 5.51 -1.61 -35.73
N ASN A 932 4.90 -2.52 -34.95
CA ASN A 932 4.76 -3.92 -35.33
C ASN A 932 3.69 -4.11 -36.40
N ILE A 933 2.60 -3.34 -36.35
CA ILE A 933 1.59 -3.35 -37.40
C ILE A 933 2.17 -2.78 -38.69
N THR A 934 2.93 -1.67 -38.62
CA THR A 934 3.61 -1.14 -39.80
C THR A 934 4.52 -2.19 -40.44
N PHE A 935 5.33 -2.89 -39.64
CA PHE A 935 6.19 -3.96 -40.13
C PHE A 935 5.39 -5.14 -40.70
N GLY A 936 4.46 -5.71 -39.94
CA GLY A 936 3.68 -6.89 -40.35
C GLY A 936 2.79 -6.64 -41.57
N VAL A 937 2.17 -5.47 -41.69
CA VAL A 937 1.35 -5.13 -42.87
C VAL A 937 2.22 -4.99 -44.12
N THR A 938 3.46 -4.48 -44.03
CA THR A 938 4.35 -4.45 -45.22
C THR A 938 4.66 -5.86 -45.73
N VAL A 939 4.83 -6.83 -44.84
CA VAL A 939 5.02 -8.25 -45.20
C VAL A 939 3.76 -8.81 -45.86
N PHE A 940 2.58 -8.57 -45.28
CA PHE A 940 1.30 -8.99 -45.85
C PHE A 940 1.05 -8.42 -47.26
N LEU A 941 1.34 -7.12 -47.47
CA LEU A 941 1.17 -6.47 -48.77
C LEU A 941 2.13 -7.02 -49.83
N TYR A 942 3.37 -7.33 -49.44
CA TYR A 942 4.31 -8.00 -50.32
C TYR A 942 3.83 -9.40 -50.69
N GLU A 943 3.33 -10.17 -49.73
CA GLU A 943 2.81 -11.51 -49.99
C GLU A 943 1.61 -11.48 -50.94
N ALA A 944 0.68 -10.54 -50.74
CA ALA A 944 -0.44 -10.31 -51.66
C ALA A 944 0.02 -9.93 -53.07
N TYR A 945 1.15 -9.21 -53.21
CA TYR A 945 1.75 -8.90 -54.51
C TYR A 945 2.40 -10.13 -55.17
N THR A 946 2.89 -11.07 -54.37
CA THR A 946 3.46 -12.34 -54.83
C THR A 946 2.45 -13.49 -54.83
N SER A 947 1.16 -13.20 -54.99
CA SER A 947 0.13 -14.23 -55.14
C SER A 947 0.02 -15.19 -53.94
N PHE A 948 0.31 -14.71 -52.72
CA PHE A 948 0.34 -15.50 -51.50
C PHE A 948 1.24 -16.75 -51.58
N SER A 949 2.43 -16.60 -52.16
CA SER A 949 3.43 -17.69 -52.24
C SER A 949 4.17 -18.00 -50.92
N ALA A 950 3.88 -17.27 -49.83
CA ALA A 950 4.63 -17.27 -48.58
C ALA A 950 6.14 -16.95 -48.69
N GLN A 951 6.61 -16.37 -49.80
CA GLN A 951 7.99 -15.92 -49.93
C GLN A 951 8.24 -14.69 -49.03
N PRO A 952 9.23 -14.72 -48.10
CA PRO A 952 9.51 -13.57 -47.25
C PRO A 952 10.04 -12.38 -48.04
N ALA A 953 9.50 -11.20 -47.73
CA ALA A 953 9.89 -9.91 -48.30
C ALA A 953 11.29 -9.46 -47.88
N TYR A 954 11.68 -9.83 -46.64
CA TYR A 954 12.92 -9.43 -45.99
C TYR A 954 13.79 -10.65 -45.72
N ASN A 955 15.09 -10.43 -45.55
CA ASN A 955 16.02 -11.48 -45.12
C ASN A 955 15.69 -11.95 -43.68
N ASP A 956 15.94 -13.22 -43.37
CA ASP A 956 15.68 -13.86 -42.06
C ASP A 956 16.20 -13.05 -40.88
N TRP A 957 17.43 -12.53 -40.97
CA TRP A 957 18.01 -11.74 -39.89
C TRP A 957 17.38 -10.35 -39.78
N PHE A 958 16.88 -9.78 -40.89
CA PHE A 958 16.14 -8.51 -40.85
C PHE A 958 14.81 -8.67 -40.13
N LEU A 959 14.10 -9.79 -40.36
CA LEU A 959 12.86 -10.14 -39.68
C LEU A 959 13.08 -10.29 -38.16
N SER A 960 14.11 -11.05 -37.77
CA SER A 960 14.40 -11.35 -36.36
C SER A 960 14.88 -10.12 -35.58
N LEU A 961 15.81 -9.33 -36.13
CA LEU A 961 16.48 -8.24 -35.41
C LEU A 961 15.66 -6.95 -35.32
N PHE A 962 14.63 -6.77 -36.15
CA PHE A 962 13.79 -5.56 -36.16
C PHE A 962 13.24 -5.22 -34.78
N ASN A 963 12.63 -6.21 -34.12
CA ASN A 963 11.95 -6.05 -32.84
C ASN A 963 12.87 -6.07 -31.63
N VAL A 964 14.11 -6.56 -31.78
CA VAL A 964 15.09 -6.73 -30.70
C VAL A 964 16.09 -5.59 -30.64
N PHE A 965 16.60 -5.08 -31.77
CA PHE A 965 17.67 -4.07 -31.78
C PHE A 965 17.30 -2.77 -32.49
N PHE A 966 16.75 -2.83 -33.70
CA PHE A 966 16.59 -1.62 -34.54
C PHE A 966 15.46 -0.69 -34.11
N SER A 967 14.51 -1.18 -33.30
CA SER A 967 13.33 -0.41 -32.90
C SER A 967 12.92 -0.58 -31.43
N SER A 968 13.67 -1.33 -30.62
CA SER A 968 13.33 -1.59 -29.21
C SER A 968 13.87 -0.50 -28.27
N LEU A 969 15.15 -0.17 -28.40
CA LEU A 969 15.84 0.79 -27.54
C LEU A 969 15.17 2.18 -27.54
N PRO A 970 14.78 2.76 -28.68
CA PRO A 970 14.07 4.05 -28.69
C PRO A 970 12.75 4.00 -27.92
N VAL A 971 12.05 2.87 -27.98
CA VAL A 971 10.76 2.67 -27.30
C VAL A 971 10.95 2.46 -25.80
N ILE A 972 12.02 1.78 -25.39
CA ILE A 972 12.42 1.68 -23.98
C ILE A 972 12.81 3.07 -23.47
N ALA A 973 13.58 3.85 -24.23
CA ALA A 973 13.96 5.21 -23.85
C ALA A 973 12.75 6.14 -23.69
N LEU A 974 11.72 6.01 -24.53
CA LEU A 974 10.42 6.66 -24.34
C LEU A 974 9.77 6.23 -23.01
N GLY A 975 9.72 4.93 -22.73
CA GLY A 975 9.11 4.39 -21.51
C GLY A 975 9.82 4.79 -20.20
N VAL A 976 11.10 5.14 -20.26
CA VAL A 976 11.92 5.48 -19.09
C VAL A 976 12.02 7.00 -18.88
N PHE A 977 12.37 7.75 -19.93
CA PHE A 977 12.83 9.14 -19.78
C PHE A 977 11.82 10.21 -20.20
N ASP A 978 10.74 9.84 -20.91
CA ASP A 978 9.80 10.85 -21.41
C ASP A 978 9.07 11.55 -20.26
N GLN A 979 8.84 12.85 -20.43
CA GLN A 979 8.11 13.68 -19.48
C GLN A 979 7.16 14.54 -20.29
N ASP A 980 5.86 14.35 -20.08
CA ASP A 980 4.85 15.21 -20.68
C ASP A 980 4.86 16.59 -20.00
N VAL A 981 4.93 16.61 -18.66
CA VAL A 981 4.97 17.82 -17.84
C VAL A 981 6.03 17.65 -16.75
N SER A 982 6.77 18.72 -16.43
CA SER A 982 7.79 18.68 -15.37
C SER A 982 7.15 18.53 -13.98
N ALA A 983 7.85 17.91 -13.02
CA ALA A 983 7.35 17.66 -11.67
C ALA A 983 6.73 18.89 -10.99
N ARG A 984 7.35 20.08 -11.14
CA ARG A 984 6.84 21.34 -10.57
C ARG A 984 5.43 21.70 -11.04
N TYR A 985 5.12 21.45 -12.31
CA TYR A 985 3.81 21.75 -12.88
C TYR A 985 2.79 20.65 -12.55
N SER A 986 3.22 19.39 -12.41
CA SER A 986 2.36 18.32 -11.91
C SER A 986 1.85 18.63 -10.49
N TYR A 987 2.70 19.21 -9.63
CA TYR A 987 2.28 19.71 -8.32
C TYR A 987 1.33 20.89 -8.37
N LYS A 988 1.59 21.85 -9.28
CA LYS A 988 0.79 23.07 -9.41
C LYS A 988 -0.60 22.79 -9.98
N PHE A 989 -0.71 21.78 -10.84
CA PHE A 989 -1.95 21.37 -11.49
C PHE A 989 -2.30 19.91 -11.17
N PRO A 990 -2.76 19.60 -9.93
CA PRO A 990 -3.13 18.22 -9.55
C PRO A 990 -4.21 17.60 -10.45
N LEU A 991 -5.03 18.43 -11.11
CA LEU A 991 -6.07 17.96 -12.05
C LEU A 991 -5.50 17.15 -13.22
N LEU A 992 -4.22 17.29 -13.56
CA LEU A 992 -3.56 16.49 -14.61
C LEU A 992 -3.70 14.98 -14.34
N TYR A 993 -3.70 14.58 -13.07
CA TYR A 993 -3.84 13.20 -12.63
C TYR A 993 -5.17 12.54 -13.07
N GLN A 994 -6.21 13.33 -13.36
CA GLN A 994 -7.48 12.79 -13.86
C GLN A 994 -7.36 12.06 -15.20
N GLU A 995 -6.32 12.35 -16.01
CA GLU A 995 -6.06 11.65 -17.27
C GLU A 995 -5.86 10.14 -17.05
N GLY A 996 -5.20 9.76 -15.94
CA GLY A 996 -4.94 8.38 -15.58
C GLY A 996 -6.14 7.68 -14.95
N VAL A 997 -6.83 8.34 -14.01
CA VAL A 997 -8.05 7.80 -13.37
C VAL A 997 -9.14 7.46 -14.40
N GLN A 998 -9.30 8.30 -15.44
CA GLN A 998 -10.27 8.07 -16.52
C GLN A 998 -9.73 7.15 -17.63
N ASN A 999 -8.47 6.77 -17.54
CA ASN A 999 -7.76 5.95 -18.51
C ASN A 999 -7.83 6.51 -19.95
N LEU A 1000 -7.61 7.81 -20.11
CA LEU A 1000 -7.72 8.50 -21.39
C LEU A 1000 -6.59 8.10 -22.36
N LEU A 1001 -5.35 8.01 -21.84
CA LEU A 1001 -4.17 7.77 -22.66
C LEU A 1001 -4.13 6.34 -23.20
N PHE A 1002 -4.72 5.38 -22.50
CA PHE A 1002 -4.82 3.98 -22.93
C PHE A 1002 -6.27 3.58 -23.25
N SER A 1003 -7.02 4.46 -23.92
CA SER A 1003 -8.39 4.21 -24.38
C SER A 1003 -8.43 3.40 -25.70
N TRP A 1004 -9.52 2.65 -25.93
CA TRP A 1004 -9.67 1.85 -27.17
C TRP A 1004 -9.62 2.71 -28.43
N LYS A 1005 -10.20 3.92 -28.39
CA LYS A 1005 -10.18 4.87 -29.51
C LYS A 1005 -8.75 5.23 -29.91
N ARG A 1006 -7.90 5.54 -28.93
CA ARG A 1006 -6.49 5.91 -29.18
C ARG A 1006 -5.66 4.73 -29.67
N ILE A 1007 -5.86 3.55 -29.09
CA ILE A 1007 -5.19 2.32 -29.53
C ILE A 1007 -5.53 2.02 -31.00
N ILE A 1008 -6.81 2.01 -31.36
CA ILE A 1008 -7.25 1.78 -32.74
C ILE A 1008 -6.71 2.86 -33.69
N GLY A 1009 -6.68 4.13 -33.25
CA GLY A 1009 -6.07 5.22 -34.02
C GLY A 1009 -4.59 4.98 -34.34
N TRP A 1010 -3.80 4.52 -33.37
CA TRP A 1010 -2.40 4.13 -33.59
C TRP A 1010 -2.26 2.91 -34.51
N MET A 1011 -3.13 1.90 -34.35
CA MET A 1011 -3.14 0.73 -35.25
C MET A 1011 -3.46 1.14 -36.70
N PHE A 1012 -4.46 2.00 -36.89
CA PHE A 1012 -4.84 2.52 -38.21
C PHE A 1012 -3.73 3.35 -38.84
N ASN A 1013 -3.07 4.21 -38.06
CA ASN A 1013 -1.89 4.93 -38.53
C ASN A 1013 -0.77 3.97 -38.96
N GLY A 1014 -0.60 2.85 -38.26
CA GLY A 1014 0.36 1.80 -38.61
C GLY A 1014 0.08 1.15 -39.96
N VAL A 1015 -1.20 0.83 -40.22
CA VAL A 1015 -1.67 0.31 -41.52
C VAL A 1015 -1.46 1.32 -42.63
N PHE A 1016 -1.85 2.59 -42.42
CA PHE A 1016 -1.65 3.66 -43.41
C PHE A 1016 -0.17 3.85 -43.75
N THR A 1017 0.70 3.88 -42.73
CA THR A 1017 2.15 3.99 -42.90
C THR A 1017 2.68 2.82 -43.74
N ALA A 1018 2.25 1.59 -43.46
CA ALA A 1018 2.66 0.41 -44.22
C ALA A 1018 2.23 0.46 -45.68
N LEU A 1019 1.00 0.89 -45.95
CA LEU A 1019 0.48 1.06 -47.31
C LEU A 1019 1.34 2.08 -48.07
N ALA A 1020 1.63 3.24 -47.46
CA ALA A 1020 2.48 4.25 -48.06
C ALA A 1020 3.88 3.71 -48.37
N ILE A 1021 4.53 3.05 -47.41
CA ILE A 1021 5.87 2.48 -47.61
C ILE A 1021 5.87 1.46 -48.75
N PHE A 1022 4.95 0.50 -48.74
CA PHE A 1022 4.92 -0.58 -49.73
C PHE A 1022 4.63 -0.06 -51.15
N PHE A 1023 3.55 0.70 -51.34
CA PHE A 1023 3.14 1.14 -52.68
C PHE A 1023 4.15 2.15 -53.28
N LEU A 1024 4.68 3.06 -52.47
CA LEU A 1024 5.67 4.03 -52.96
C LEU A 1024 7.00 3.36 -53.31
N CYS A 1025 7.49 2.41 -52.49
CA CYS A 1025 8.71 1.67 -52.83
C CYS A 1025 8.52 0.82 -54.09
N LYS A 1026 7.37 0.14 -54.22
CA LYS A 1026 7.03 -0.67 -55.39
C LYS A 1026 7.02 0.17 -56.67
N GLU A 1027 6.22 1.24 -56.70
CA GLU A 1027 6.07 2.06 -57.92
C GLU A 1027 7.36 2.81 -58.25
N SER A 1028 8.14 3.23 -57.24
CA SER A 1028 9.45 3.85 -57.46
C SER A 1028 10.47 2.92 -58.13
N LEU A 1029 10.34 1.59 -57.97
CA LEU A 1029 11.30 0.60 -58.45
C LEU A 1029 10.81 -0.20 -59.68
N LYS A 1030 9.61 0.10 -60.20
CA LYS A 1030 8.90 -0.73 -61.18
C LYS A 1030 9.48 -0.72 -62.61
N HIS A 1031 10.01 0.42 -63.09
CA HIS A 1031 10.33 0.59 -64.52
C HIS A 1031 11.66 1.32 -64.82
N GLN A 1032 12.65 1.26 -63.94
CA GLN A 1032 13.92 1.98 -64.15
C GLN A 1032 15.16 1.09 -64.09
N ILE A 1033 16.16 1.48 -64.89
CA ILE A 1033 17.57 1.12 -64.70
C ILE A 1033 17.94 1.63 -63.30
N TYR A 1034 18.15 0.70 -62.37
CA TYR A 1034 18.32 1.02 -60.95
C TYR A 1034 19.72 1.59 -60.66
N ASN A 1035 20.74 1.02 -61.30
CA ASN A 1035 22.13 1.45 -61.20
C ASN A 1035 22.62 2.13 -62.49
N PRO A 1036 23.62 3.03 -62.42
CA PRO A 1036 24.28 3.60 -63.60
C PRO A 1036 24.79 2.55 -64.60
N ASN A 1037 25.01 1.32 -64.13
CA ASN A 1037 25.47 0.16 -64.90
C ASN A 1037 24.36 -0.60 -65.64
N GLY A 1038 23.11 -0.12 -65.68
CA GLY A 1038 22.04 -0.77 -66.43
C GLY A 1038 21.29 -1.90 -65.70
N LYS A 1039 21.67 -2.23 -64.45
CA LYS A 1039 21.06 -3.33 -63.68
C LYS A 1039 19.63 -2.99 -63.22
N THR A 1040 18.73 -3.96 -63.26
CA THR A 1040 17.35 -3.85 -62.77
C THR A 1040 17.25 -4.17 -61.28
N ALA A 1041 16.19 -3.67 -60.63
CA ALA A 1041 15.93 -3.94 -59.21
C ALA A 1041 15.36 -5.35 -59.01
N GLY A 1042 16.05 -6.19 -58.23
CA GLY A 1042 15.58 -7.50 -57.79
C GLY A 1042 14.84 -7.47 -56.45
N ARG A 1043 14.39 -8.63 -55.98
CA ARG A 1043 13.71 -8.80 -54.67
C ARG A 1043 14.54 -8.24 -53.51
N GLU A 1044 15.83 -8.53 -53.50
CA GLU A 1044 16.77 -8.11 -52.43
C GLU A 1044 16.86 -6.58 -52.31
N ILE A 1045 16.85 -5.88 -53.45
CA ILE A 1045 16.89 -4.41 -53.51
C ILE A 1045 15.57 -3.82 -53.03
N LEU A 1046 14.43 -4.38 -53.47
CA LEU A 1046 13.10 -3.96 -53.02
C LEU A 1046 12.94 -4.17 -51.51
N GLY A 1047 13.30 -5.36 -51.00
CA GLY A 1047 13.24 -5.70 -49.59
C GLY A 1047 14.17 -4.82 -48.73
N GLY A 1048 15.41 -4.60 -49.17
CA GLY A 1048 16.37 -3.72 -48.49
C GLY A 1048 15.95 -2.25 -48.46
N THR A 1049 15.37 -1.74 -49.55
CA THR A 1049 14.83 -0.38 -49.63
C THR A 1049 13.60 -0.22 -48.73
N MET A 1050 12.64 -1.14 -48.83
CA MET A 1050 11.43 -1.13 -48.02
C MET A 1050 11.76 -1.21 -46.52
N TYR A 1051 12.67 -2.08 -46.12
CA TYR A 1051 13.10 -2.19 -44.72
C TYR A 1051 13.78 -0.92 -44.22
N THR A 1052 14.66 -0.32 -45.04
CA THR A 1052 15.30 0.97 -44.71
C THR A 1052 14.24 2.04 -44.47
N CYS A 1053 13.23 2.14 -45.33
CA CYS A 1053 12.10 3.06 -45.15
C CYS A 1053 11.35 2.80 -43.84
N VAL A 1054 11.09 1.53 -43.47
CA VAL A 1054 10.45 1.19 -42.20
C VAL A 1054 11.29 1.65 -41.01
N VAL A 1055 12.60 1.37 -40.99
CA VAL A 1055 13.50 1.77 -39.90
C VAL A 1055 13.52 3.29 -39.73
N TRP A 1056 13.60 4.05 -40.82
CA TRP A 1056 13.58 5.51 -40.77
C TRP A 1056 12.24 6.06 -40.30
N VAL A 1057 11.14 5.63 -40.92
CA VAL A 1057 9.80 6.16 -40.63
C VAL A 1057 9.40 5.87 -39.19
N VAL A 1058 9.64 4.65 -38.70
CA VAL A 1058 9.36 4.30 -37.30
C VAL A 1058 10.18 5.21 -36.38
N ASN A 1059 11.52 5.24 -36.50
CA ASN A 1059 12.36 6.03 -35.60
C ASN A 1059 12.07 7.54 -35.64
N LEU A 1060 11.77 8.12 -36.79
CA LEU A 1060 11.40 9.53 -36.89
C LEU A 1060 9.99 9.80 -36.38
N GLN A 1061 9.04 8.89 -36.59
CA GLN A 1061 7.72 9.03 -35.98
C GLN A 1061 7.81 8.99 -34.45
N MET A 1062 8.77 8.26 -33.89
CA MET A 1062 9.06 8.32 -32.45
C MET A 1062 9.53 9.73 -32.05
N ALA A 1063 10.47 10.31 -32.79
CA ALA A 1063 10.95 11.66 -32.53
C ALA A 1063 9.81 12.70 -32.56
N LEU A 1064 8.81 12.52 -33.43
CA LEU A 1064 7.61 13.34 -33.47
C LEU A 1064 6.64 13.07 -32.32
N ALA A 1065 6.67 11.88 -31.73
CA ALA A 1065 5.76 11.46 -30.66
C ALA A 1065 6.22 11.94 -29.27
N ILE A 1066 7.54 11.93 -29.01
CA ILE A 1066 8.18 12.33 -27.74
C ILE A 1066 7.78 13.76 -27.35
N SER A 1067 7.56 13.98 -26.05
CA SER A 1067 7.23 15.32 -25.51
C SER A 1067 8.46 16.05 -24.98
N TYR A 1068 9.36 15.35 -24.28
CA TYR A 1068 10.57 15.93 -23.73
C TYR A 1068 11.81 15.27 -24.34
N PHE A 1069 12.43 15.94 -25.31
CA PHE A 1069 13.52 15.35 -26.10
C PHE A 1069 14.88 15.49 -25.40
N THR A 1070 15.36 14.40 -24.82
CA THR A 1070 16.64 14.35 -24.08
C THR A 1070 17.82 13.92 -24.95
N TRP A 1071 19.04 14.18 -24.49
CA TRP A 1071 20.26 13.72 -25.17
C TRP A 1071 20.32 12.18 -25.30
N VAL A 1072 19.80 11.44 -24.30
CA VAL A 1072 19.71 9.97 -24.34
C VAL A 1072 18.80 9.52 -25.49
N GLN A 1073 17.62 10.14 -25.63
CA GLN A 1073 16.70 9.80 -26.72
C GLN A 1073 17.29 10.16 -28.09
N HIS A 1074 18.04 11.27 -28.22
CA HIS A 1074 18.78 11.57 -29.44
C HIS A 1074 19.78 10.47 -29.80
N ILE A 1075 20.62 10.07 -28.85
CA ILE A 1075 21.62 9.01 -29.06
C ILE A 1075 20.95 7.70 -29.46
N VAL A 1076 19.86 7.34 -28.80
CA VAL A 1076 19.18 6.06 -29.07
C VAL A 1076 18.46 6.07 -30.42
N ILE A 1077 17.73 7.13 -30.77
CA ILE A 1077 17.01 7.22 -32.06
C ILE A 1077 17.99 7.26 -33.24
N TRP A 1078 18.93 8.20 -33.22
CA TRP A 1078 19.92 8.34 -34.30
C TRP A 1078 20.91 7.18 -34.32
N GLY A 1079 21.25 6.67 -33.14
CA GLY A 1079 22.06 5.46 -32.98
C GLY A 1079 21.41 4.23 -33.58
N SER A 1080 20.09 4.04 -33.43
CA SER A 1080 19.37 2.93 -34.09
C SER A 1080 19.42 3.02 -35.61
N VAL A 1081 19.28 4.24 -36.17
CA VAL A 1081 19.40 4.46 -37.63
C VAL A 1081 20.84 4.25 -38.12
N ALA A 1082 21.83 4.77 -37.41
CA ALA A 1082 23.24 4.57 -37.73
C ALA A 1082 23.63 3.08 -37.63
N PHE A 1083 23.15 2.40 -36.59
CA PHE A 1083 23.37 0.98 -36.36
C PHE A 1083 22.80 0.11 -37.49
N TRP A 1084 21.66 0.50 -38.09
CA TRP A 1084 21.12 -0.18 -39.28
C TRP A 1084 22.10 -0.15 -40.46
N TYR A 1085 22.71 1.00 -40.76
CA TYR A 1085 23.68 1.10 -41.86
C TYR A 1085 24.99 0.36 -41.56
N ILE A 1086 25.47 0.43 -40.32
CA ILE A 1086 26.65 -0.32 -39.87
C ILE A 1086 26.37 -1.83 -39.98
N PHE A 1087 25.18 -2.26 -39.57
CA PHE A 1087 24.75 -3.65 -39.68
C PHE A 1087 24.70 -4.11 -41.14
N LEU A 1088 24.10 -3.33 -42.05
CA LEU A 1088 24.08 -3.66 -43.48
C LEU A 1088 25.49 -3.84 -44.08
N MET A 1089 26.45 -2.99 -43.67
CA MET A 1089 27.84 -3.07 -44.12
C MET A 1089 28.56 -4.31 -43.58
N ILE A 1090 28.43 -4.60 -42.28
CA ILE A 1090 29.08 -5.76 -41.65
C ILE A 1090 28.44 -7.07 -42.12
N TYR A 1091 27.12 -7.18 -42.01
CA TYR A 1091 26.37 -8.39 -42.37
C TYR A 1091 26.49 -8.70 -43.86
N GLY A 1092 26.46 -7.67 -44.71
CA GLY A 1092 26.67 -7.82 -46.15
C GLY A 1092 28.11 -8.22 -46.53
N ALA A 1093 29.09 -8.08 -45.63
CA ALA A 1093 30.48 -8.50 -45.88
C ALA A 1093 30.78 -9.94 -45.41
N ILE A 1094 29.90 -10.55 -44.60
CA ILE A 1094 30.04 -11.93 -44.13
C ILE A 1094 29.89 -12.92 -45.30
N ALA A 1095 30.45 -14.12 -45.18
CA ALA A 1095 30.34 -15.15 -46.19
C ALA A 1095 28.86 -15.47 -46.58
N PRO A 1096 28.59 -15.78 -47.87
CA PRO A 1096 27.24 -16.09 -48.38
C PRO A 1096 26.51 -17.23 -47.64
N SER A 1097 27.26 -18.13 -47.00
CA SER A 1097 26.69 -19.22 -46.19
C SER A 1097 25.89 -18.73 -44.99
N PHE A 1098 26.16 -17.52 -44.50
CA PHE A 1098 25.47 -16.91 -43.38
C PHE A 1098 24.61 -15.71 -43.79
N SER A 1099 25.09 -14.89 -44.74
CA SER A 1099 24.36 -13.70 -45.20
C SER A 1099 23.24 -14.00 -46.21
N THR A 1100 23.21 -15.22 -46.75
CA THR A 1100 22.30 -15.67 -47.81
C THR A 1100 22.17 -14.64 -48.94
N ASP A 1101 20.98 -14.09 -49.13
CA ASP A 1101 20.63 -13.16 -50.21
C ASP A 1101 21.02 -11.70 -49.90
N ALA A 1102 21.67 -11.43 -48.75
CA ALA A 1102 22.11 -10.08 -48.37
C ALA A 1102 23.60 -9.82 -48.68
N TYR A 1103 24.30 -10.79 -49.28
CA TYR A 1103 25.74 -10.67 -49.57
C TYR A 1103 26.02 -9.50 -50.51
N LYS A 1104 26.79 -8.51 -50.02
CA LYS A 1104 27.21 -7.29 -50.72
C LYS A 1104 26.10 -6.42 -51.34
N VAL A 1105 24.82 -6.71 -51.08
CA VAL A 1105 23.68 -5.96 -51.64
C VAL A 1105 23.74 -4.47 -51.29
N PHE A 1106 24.15 -4.13 -50.06
CA PHE A 1106 24.25 -2.73 -49.65
C PHE A 1106 25.36 -1.97 -50.39
N ILE A 1107 26.56 -2.55 -50.48
CA ILE A 1107 27.74 -1.89 -51.05
C ILE A 1107 27.66 -1.82 -52.58
N GLU A 1108 27.15 -2.87 -53.23
CA GLU A 1108 27.16 -2.97 -54.70
C GLU A 1108 25.88 -2.48 -55.36
N ALA A 1109 24.72 -2.59 -54.68
CA ALA A 1109 23.43 -2.22 -55.26
C ALA A 1109 22.80 -0.98 -54.59
N LEU A 1110 22.56 -0.99 -53.28
CA LEU A 1110 21.76 0.06 -52.62
C LEU A 1110 22.51 1.40 -52.49
N ALA A 1111 23.70 1.40 -51.87
CA ALA A 1111 24.43 2.63 -51.54
C ALA A 1111 24.88 3.45 -52.78
N PRO A 1112 25.35 2.84 -53.88
CA PRO A 1112 25.73 3.58 -55.09
C PRO A 1112 24.56 4.18 -55.86
N ALA A 1113 23.33 3.69 -55.65
CA ALA A 1113 22.15 4.13 -56.37
C ALA A 1113 21.57 5.43 -55.78
N PRO A 1114 21.53 6.57 -56.52
CA PRO A 1114 20.90 7.79 -56.03
C PRO A 1114 19.38 7.63 -55.78
N SER A 1115 18.74 6.74 -56.56
CA SER A 1115 17.34 6.39 -56.43
C SER A 1115 17.00 5.86 -55.03
N TYR A 1116 17.85 5.02 -54.45
CA TYR A 1116 17.67 4.49 -53.08
C TYR A 1116 17.52 5.60 -52.03
N TRP A 1117 18.42 6.58 -52.05
CA TRP A 1117 18.43 7.68 -51.09
C TRP A 1117 17.24 8.63 -51.28
N LEU A 1118 16.92 8.97 -52.53
CA LEU A 1118 15.77 9.82 -52.86
C LEU A 1118 14.44 9.16 -52.49
N THR A 1119 14.28 7.87 -52.80
CA THR A 1119 13.07 7.11 -52.42
C THR A 1119 12.94 7.02 -50.91
N THR A 1120 14.04 6.78 -50.18
CA THR A 1120 14.02 6.72 -48.71
C THR A 1120 13.56 8.06 -48.11
N LEU A 1121 14.10 9.18 -48.58
CA LEU A 1121 13.69 10.52 -48.12
C LEU A 1121 12.24 10.84 -48.48
N PHE A 1122 11.83 10.54 -49.72
CA PHE A 1122 10.48 10.82 -50.18
C PHE A 1122 9.41 10.03 -49.41
N VAL A 1123 9.62 8.71 -49.25
CA VAL A 1123 8.72 7.83 -48.50
C VAL A 1123 8.63 8.27 -47.04
N MET A 1124 9.77 8.67 -46.45
CA MET A 1124 9.81 9.21 -45.10
C MET A 1124 8.90 10.43 -44.93
N PHE A 1125 9.06 11.46 -45.76
CA PHE A 1125 8.23 12.66 -45.65
C PHE A 1125 6.75 12.35 -45.87
N PHE A 1126 6.43 11.57 -46.91
CA PHE A 1126 5.04 11.26 -47.23
C PHE A 1126 4.34 10.47 -46.12
N ALA A 1127 5.03 9.51 -45.52
CA ALA A 1127 4.46 8.69 -44.46
C ALA A 1127 4.22 9.47 -43.14
N LEU A 1128 5.07 10.45 -42.83
CA LEU A 1128 5.02 11.19 -41.56
C LEU A 1128 4.08 12.40 -41.57
N ILE A 1129 3.83 13.02 -42.72
CA ILE A 1129 2.99 14.23 -42.85
C ILE A 1129 1.59 14.04 -42.23
N PRO A 1130 0.85 12.96 -42.49
CA PRO A 1130 -0.50 12.80 -41.95
C PRO A 1130 -0.54 12.80 -40.42
N TYR A 1131 0.43 12.14 -39.78
CA TYR A 1131 0.54 12.13 -38.32
C TYR A 1131 0.90 13.53 -37.79
N PHE A 1132 1.83 14.23 -38.44
CA PHE A 1132 2.22 15.58 -38.05
C PHE A 1132 1.05 16.57 -38.15
N VAL A 1133 0.28 16.51 -39.24
CA VAL A 1133 -0.92 17.34 -39.44
C VAL A 1133 -1.97 17.02 -38.38
N PHE A 1134 -2.25 15.74 -38.13
CA PHE A 1134 -3.19 15.32 -37.09
C PHE A 1134 -2.79 15.84 -35.70
N LYS A 1135 -1.51 15.68 -35.31
CA LYS A 1135 -1.01 16.14 -34.01
C LYS A 1135 -1.09 17.67 -33.88
N SER A 1136 -0.79 18.39 -34.96
CA SER A 1136 -0.88 19.86 -35.01
C SER A 1136 -2.33 20.36 -34.86
N VAL A 1137 -3.28 19.74 -35.55
CA VAL A 1137 -4.72 20.05 -35.44
C VAL A 1137 -5.23 19.73 -34.04
N GLN A 1138 -4.86 18.57 -33.49
CA GLN A 1138 -5.24 18.17 -32.13
C GLN A 1138 -4.74 19.19 -31.11
N MET A 1139 -3.46 19.56 -31.16
CA MET A 1139 -2.87 20.50 -30.21
C MET A 1139 -3.51 21.89 -30.27
N ARG A 1140 -3.92 22.36 -31.46
CA ARG A 1140 -4.51 23.70 -31.62
C ARG A 1140 -5.99 23.77 -31.28
N PHE A 1141 -6.79 22.79 -31.69
CA PHE A 1141 -8.25 22.86 -31.59
C PHE A 1141 -8.83 21.99 -30.47
N PHE A 1142 -8.19 20.86 -30.14
CA PHE A 1142 -8.68 19.89 -29.16
C PHE A 1142 -7.56 19.45 -28.19
N PRO A 1143 -6.92 20.40 -27.46
CA PRO A 1143 -5.79 20.08 -26.60
C PRO A 1143 -6.21 19.19 -25.41
N GLY A 1144 -5.38 18.19 -25.10
CA GLY A 1144 -5.44 17.45 -23.83
C GLY A 1144 -5.02 18.29 -22.63
N TYR A 1145 -5.14 17.77 -21.40
CA TYR A 1145 -4.78 18.55 -20.20
C TYR A 1145 -3.29 18.84 -20.16
N HIS A 1146 -2.44 17.85 -20.42
CA HIS A 1146 -0.98 18.05 -20.50
C HIS A 1146 -0.59 19.05 -21.59
N GLN A 1147 -1.23 19.02 -22.76
CA GLN A 1147 -0.95 19.95 -23.87
C GLN A 1147 -1.33 21.39 -23.51
N MET A 1148 -2.44 21.58 -22.80
CA MET A 1148 -2.86 22.88 -22.32
C MET A 1148 -1.87 23.46 -21.31
N ILE A 1149 -1.35 22.63 -20.38
CA ILE A 1149 -0.31 23.04 -19.43
C ILE A 1149 0.99 23.41 -20.16
N GLN A 1150 1.38 22.64 -21.19
CA GLN A 1150 2.54 22.96 -22.03
C GLN A 1150 2.37 24.30 -22.76
N TRP A 1151 1.17 24.57 -23.28
CA TRP A 1151 0.86 25.84 -23.94
C TRP A 1151 0.93 27.03 -22.97
N ILE A 1152 0.33 26.91 -21.77
CA ILE A 1152 0.43 27.93 -20.70
C ILE A 1152 1.88 28.18 -20.28
N ARG A 1153 2.70 27.13 -20.24
CA ARG A 1153 4.14 27.27 -19.97
C ARG A 1153 4.85 28.05 -21.08
N TYR A 1154 4.56 27.74 -22.35
CA TYR A 1154 5.16 28.40 -23.49
C TYR A 1154 4.83 29.90 -23.54
N GLU A 1155 3.61 30.28 -23.17
CA GLU A 1155 3.17 31.68 -23.13
C GLU A 1155 3.65 32.45 -21.88
N GLY A 1156 4.30 31.79 -20.92
CA GLY A 1156 4.82 32.44 -19.70
C GLY A 1156 3.76 32.81 -18.65
N HIS A 1157 2.46 32.66 -18.95
CA HIS A 1157 1.34 32.98 -18.05
C HIS A 1157 1.08 31.93 -16.95
N SER A 1158 2.10 31.15 -16.59
CA SER A 1158 1.94 30.03 -15.66
C SER A 1158 1.51 30.41 -14.25
N ASN A 1159 1.62 31.69 -13.85
CA ASN A 1159 1.21 32.21 -12.55
C ASN A 1159 -0.15 32.93 -12.56
N ASP A 1160 -0.78 33.06 -13.71
CA ASP A 1160 -2.04 33.80 -13.85
C ASP A 1160 -3.23 32.92 -13.37
N PRO A 1161 -4.02 33.38 -12.39
CA PRO A 1161 -5.15 32.62 -11.86
C PRO A 1161 -6.24 32.32 -12.92
N GLU A 1162 -6.40 33.15 -13.95
CA GLU A 1162 -7.45 32.94 -14.97
C GLU A 1162 -7.16 31.71 -15.84
N PHE A 1163 -5.91 31.48 -16.21
CA PHE A 1163 -5.51 30.30 -16.98
C PHE A 1163 -5.60 29.01 -16.16
N VAL A 1164 -5.37 29.09 -14.84
CA VAL A 1164 -5.61 27.97 -13.91
C VAL A 1164 -7.11 27.65 -13.84
N GLU A 1165 -7.96 28.66 -13.83
CA GLU A 1165 -9.42 28.50 -13.86
C GLU A 1165 -9.90 27.92 -15.20
N MET A 1166 -9.30 28.32 -16.33
CA MET A 1166 -9.61 27.77 -17.66
C MET A 1166 -9.35 26.26 -17.75
N VAL A 1167 -8.19 25.80 -17.25
CA VAL A 1167 -7.85 24.37 -17.17
C VAL A 1167 -8.88 23.62 -16.33
N ARG A 1168 -9.37 24.26 -15.26
CA ARG A 1168 -10.36 23.71 -14.34
C ARG A 1168 -11.77 23.66 -14.92
N GLN A 1169 -12.22 24.67 -15.66
CA GLN A 1169 -13.56 24.70 -16.27
C GLN A 1169 -13.78 23.58 -17.29
N ARG A 1170 -12.72 23.12 -17.94
CA ARG A 1170 -12.76 21.96 -18.85
C ARG A 1170 -12.72 20.60 -18.14
N SER A 1171 -12.56 20.58 -16.81
CA SER A 1171 -12.60 19.34 -16.04
C SER A 1171 -13.99 18.71 -16.10
N ILE A 1172 -14.04 17.42 -16.46
CA ILE A 1172 -15.28 16.66 -16.67
C ILE A 1172 -15.99 16.35 -15.34
N ARG A 1173 -15.26 16.38 -14.22
CA ARG A 1173 -15.81 16.28 -12.86
C ARG A 1173 -15.59 17.60 -12.12
N PRO A 1174 -16.65 18.25 -11.62
CA PRO A 1174 -16.45 19.36 -10.69
C PRO A 1174 -15.71 18.83 -9.45
N THR A 1175 -14.58 19.44 -9.11
CA THR A 1175 -13.89 19.18 -7.85
C THR A 1175 -14.81 19.67 -6.72
N THR A 1176 -15.42 18.75 -5.98
CA THR A 1176 -16.29 19.06 -4.84
C THR A 1176 -15.48 19.37 -3.56
N VAL A 1177 -14.16 19.11 -3.59
CA VAL A 1177 -13.23 19.23 -2.47
C VAL A 1177 -11.93 19.90 -2.99
N GLY A 1178 -11.25 20.67 -2.15
CA GLY A 1178 -10.07 21.50 -2.46
C GLY A 1178 -10.17 22.95 -1.92
N PHE A 1179 -9.05 23.63 -1.58
CA PHE A 1179 -9.00 25.09 -1.31
C PHE A 1179 -9.76 25.90 -2.39
N THR A 1180 -9.66 25.42 -3.62
CA THR A 1180 -10.22 25.97 -4.83
C THR A 1180 -11.74 25.81 -4.95
N ALA A 1181 -12.29 24.65 -4.55
CA ALA A 1181 -13.74 24.45 -4.46
C ALA A 1181 -14.37 25.37 -3.40
N ARG A 1182 -13.62 25.67 -2.32
CA ARG A 1182 -14.00 26.62 -1.28
C ARG A 1182 -13.98 28.07 -1.77
N ARG A 1183 -12.95 28.48 -2.53
CA ARG A 1183 -12.91 29.79 -3.17
C ARG A 1183 -14.08 29.97 -4.15
N ALA A 1184 -14.40 28.95 -4.95
CA ALA A 1184 -15.56 28.97 -5.84
C ALA A 1184 -16.90 29.05 -5.07
N ALA A 1185 -17.03 28.36 -3.93
CA ALA A 1185 -18.20 28.45 -3.05
C ALA A 1185 -18.33 29.82 -2.37
N SER A 1186 -17.22 30.38 -1.87
CA SER A 1186 -17.15 31.73 -1.29
C SER A 1186 -17.52 32.81 -2.31
N VAL A 1187 -17.00 32.72 -3.54
CA VAL A 1187 -17.37 33.61 -4.65
C VAL A 1187 -18.87 33.48 -4.99
N ARG A 1188 -19.42 32.26 -5.03
CA ARG A 1188 -20.88 32.05 -5.20
C ARG A 1188 -21.70 32.63 -4.05
N ARG A 1189 -21.22 32.55 -2.81
CA ARG A 1189 -21.87 33.15 -1.63
C ARG A 1189 -21.88 34.67 -1.72
N SER A 1190 -20.72 35.27 -2.05
CA SER A 1190 -20.59 36.71 -2.27
C SER A 1190 -21.47 37.19 -3.43
N GLY A 1191 -21.51 36.44 -4.53
CA GLY A 1191 -22.38 36.71 -5.69
C GLY A 1191 -23.87 36.61 -5.35
N ARG A 1192 -24.29 35.58 -4.60
CA ARG A 1192 -25.68 35.47 -4.10
C ARG A 1192 -26.05 36.58 -3.13
N PHE A 1193 -25.12 37.02 -2.29
CA PHE A 1193 -25.32 38.14 -1.36
C PHE A 1193 -25.46 39.46 -2.14
N HIS A 1194 -24.67 39.66 -3.19
CA HIS A 1194 -24.79 40.80 -4.11
C HIS A 1194 -26.09 40.76 -4.93
N ASP A 1195 -26.52 39.59 -5.40
CA ASP A 1195 -27.81 39.41 -6.09
C ASP A 1195 -29.00 39.58 -5.15
N GLN A 1196 -28.89 39.18 -3.87
CA GLN A 1196 -29.89 39.47 -2.85
C GLN A 1196 -29.95 40.95 -2.50
N LEU A 1197 -28.79 41.63 -2.40
CA LEU A 1197 -28.73 43.08 -2.22
C LEU A 1197 -29.32 43.82 -3.43
N ASN A 1198 -29.01 43.41 -4.66
CA ASN A 1198 -29.59 44.00 -5.87
C ASN A 1198 -31.09 43.73 -6.01
N LYS A 1199 -31.58 42.54 -5.64
CA LYS A 1199 -33.03 42.27 -5.60
C LYS A 1199 -33.76 43.08 -4.54
N ASN A 1200 -33.12 43.34 -3.40
CA ASN A 1200 -33.68 44.21 -2.36
C ASN A 1200 -33.60 45.70 -2.73
N PHE A 1201 -32.62 46.11 -3.54
CA PHE A 1201 -32.52 47.48 -4.07
C PHE A 1201 -33.51 47.78 -5.21
N ILE A 1202 -33.96 46.76 -5.96
CA ILE A 1202 -34.99 46.91 -7.00
C ILE A 1202 -36.42 46.84 -6.41
N ALA A 1203 -36.55 46.44 -5.14
CA ALA A 1203 -37.82 46.37 -4.42
C ALA A 1203 -38.12 47.60 -3.52
N PHE A 1204 -37.31 48.66 -3.62
CA PHE A 1204 -37.51 49.96 -2.95
C PHE A 1204 -37.81 51.07 -3.95
#